data_AF-A0A3S0EDU1-F1
#
_entry.id   AF-A0A3S0EDU1-F1
#
_cell.length_a   1.000
_cell.length_b   1.000
_cell.length_c   1.000
_cell.angle_alpha   90.00
_cell.angle_beta   90.00
_cell.angle_gamma   90.00
#
_symmetry.space_group_name_H-M   'P 1'
#
loop_
_entity.id
_entity.type
_entity.pdbx_description
1 polymer ?
#
loop_
_entity_poly.entity_id
_entity_poly.type
_entity_poly.pdbx_seq_one_letter_code
_entity_poly.pdbx_strand_id
1 'polypeptide(L)'
;MNTLQSYIAGRWVGTRAAKPLASAINGRVVAHTHEEGLDFAEAMAYARGTALPSLLRTHFQDRARVLKALAAYLLERKEQLYAISAHTGATRADSWIDIEGGIGTLFAYASIGGKDLPSSNVLHEGPPMRLGANNHFIGSHVLVPKRGVALHINAFNFPMWGMLEKFAPSFLAGMPCLVKPATATSYVAEACVRLIVESGLVPAGALQLIIGGTGDLFERLDEADVVTFTGSADTALQLKAHPNLLKKSIPFNAEADSLNCAILAPDVTPDDPEFDLFIKEVAREMTAKAGQKCTAIRRTIVPRQLVEAVGSALKARLAKTVVGDPAVEGVRMGALASKAQQADVGERVAQLAAQCEVLLSARDGFAPKGEGVGDGAFFAPTLLLARDAAASDAHHVEAFGPVTTLMPYGDFDEALHLATLGRGSLVGTVCTKTPALAAHAVPTFAAWHGRMLVLDREAALENTGHGSPLPKLKHGGPGRAGGGEELGGLRAVKHYLQRCAVQGSPTMISAVTGEYQRGGAVTESEVHPFRRYFEDVEVGMSLLTHRRTVGEADIVAFGGLSGDYFYMHFDEVAAKASPFGKRIAHGYFVLSAAAGLFVSPAPGPVLANYGLENLRFVTPVAIGDTIQARLTAKRKIDRPPRDDQPAQGVIGWDVAVTNQRGELCASYEILTLVAKRG
;
A
#
# COMPACT_ATOMS: atom_id res chain seq x y z
N MET A 1 0.66 39.26 -0.25
CA MET A 1 0.60 37.97 -0.98
C MET A 1 1.87 37.22 -0.67
N ASN A 2 1.79 35.91 -0.38
CA ASN A 2 2.93 35.18 0.19
C ASN A 2 3.81 34.56 -0.91
N THR A 3 5.13 34.74 -0.82
CA THR A 3 6.11 34.02 -1.64
C THR A 3 6.31 32.64 -1.01
N LEU A 4 6.01 31.57 -1.75
CA LEU A 4 6.26 30.21 -1.29
C LEU A 4 7.77 29.99 -1.12
N GLN A 5 8.13 29.17 -0.14
CA GLN A 5 9.53 28.90 0.19
C GLN A 5 9.86 27.43 0.01
N SER A 6 11.07 27.14 -0.45
CA SER A 6 11.66 25.81 -0.33
C SER A 6 12.18 25.59 1.09
N TYR A 7 12.11 24.36 1.60
CA TYR A 7 12.71 23.98 2.88
C TYR A 7 13.88 23.04 2.62
N ILE A 8 15.10 23.57 2.66
CA ILE A 8 16.34 22.86 2.36
C ILE A 8 17.34 23.07 3.49
N ALA A 9 18.12 22.05 3.82
CA ALA A 9 19.16 22.12 4.85
C ALA A 9 18.67 22.68 6.21
N GLY A 10 17.40 22.41 6.57
CA GLY A 10 16.80 22.87 7.82
C GLY A 10 16.35 24.35 7.81
N ARG A 11 16.35 25.01 6.65
CA ARG A 11 15.98 26.43 6.52
C ARG A 11 15.00 26.68 5.39
N TRP A 12 14.17 27.71 5.58
CA TRP A 12 13.26 28.22 4.55
C TRP A 12 13.99 29.20 3.63
N VAL A 13 13.94 28.94 2.33
CA VAL A 13 14.61 29.71 1.27
C VAL A 13 13.58 30.18 0.26
N GLY A 14 13.64 31.45 -0.12
CA GLY A 14 12.70 32.09 -1.03
C GLY A 14 12.11 33.34 -0.42
N THR A 15 12.41 34.51 -0.98
CA THR A 15 11.90 35.81 -0.52
C THR A 15 11.43 36.65 -1.69
N ARG A 16 12.08 36.52 -2.85
CA ARG A 16 11.72 37.24 -4.07
C ARG A 16 10.69 36.45 -4.85
N ALA A 17 9.53 37.06 -5.08
CA ALA A 17 8.45 36.46 -5.86
C ALA A 17 8.89 36.26 -7.32
N ALA A 18 8.58 35.09 -7.88
CA ALA A 18 8.80 34.74 -9.28
C ALA A 18 7.46 34.50 -10.00
N LYS A 19 7.12 33.24 -10.31
CA LYS A 19 5.93 32.89 -11.07
C LYS A 19 4.66 33.04 -10.20
N PRO A 20 3.65 33.81 -10.61
CA PRO A 20 2.37 33.87 -9.91
C PRO A 20 1.62 32.54 -10.04
N LEU A 21 0.99 32.12 -8.94
CA LEU A 21 0.10 30.97 -8.85
C LEU A 21 -1.31 31.50 -8.62
N ALA A 22 -2.21 31.22 -9.55
CA ALA A 22 -3.58 31.71 -9.53
C ALA A 22 -4.54 30.68 -8.91
N SER A 23 -5.56 31.18 -8.22
CA SER A 23 -6.73 30.40 -7.83
C SER A 23 -7.42 29.83 -9.06
N ALA A 24 -7.65 28.53 -9.06
CA ALA A 24 -8.38 27.84 -10.12
C ALA A 24 -9.85 28.30 -10.25
N ILE A 25 -10.41 28.92 -9.21
CA ILE A 25 -11.82 29.33 -9.16
C ILE A 25 -12.05 30.65 -9.90
N ASN A 26 -11.12 31.60 -9.81
CA ASN A 26 -11.37 32.99 -10.23
C ASN A 26 -10.13 33.73 -10.76
N GLY A 27 -9.02 33.03 -11.01
CA GLY A 27 -7.80 33.61 -11.59
C GLY A 27 -7.02 34.55 -10.66
N ARG A 28 -7.52 34.87 -9.47
CA ARG A 28 -6.81 35.74 -8.51
C ARG A 28 -5.52 35.07 -8.04
N VAL A 29 -4.43 35.82 -7.97
CA VAL A 29 -3.13 35.30 -7.51
C VAL A 29 -3.21 34.96 -6.02
N VAL A 30 -2.87 33.71 -5.67
CA VAL A 30 -2.89 33.21 -4.29
C VAL A 30 -1.50 33.16 -3.67
N ALA A 31 -0.49 32.86 -4.48
CA ALA A 31 0.90 32.75 -4.06
C ALA A 31 1.84 33.03 -5.23
N HIS A 32 3.14 33.15 -4.95
CA HIS A 32 4.17 33.14 -5.97
C HIS A 32 5.17 32.02 -5.67
N THR A 33 5.76 31.41 -6.70
CA THR A 33 7.05 30.72 -6.50
C THR A 33 8.13 31.75 -6.15
N HIS A 34 9.34 31.29 -5.88
CA HIS A 34 10.48 32.16 -5.58
C HIS A 34 11.55 32.11 -6.70
N GLU A 35 12.39 33.14 -6.77
CA GLU A 35 13.44 33.30 -7.80
C GLU A 35 14.77 32.63 -7.41
N GLU A 36 14.97 32.37 -6.12
CA GLU A 36 16.24 31.94 -5.57
C GLU A 36 16.65 30.55 -6.08
N GLY A 37 17.90 30.44 -6.57
CA GLY A 37 18.52 29.17 -6.86
C GLY A 37 18.73 28.36 -5.58
N LEU A 38 18.46 27.06 -5.65
CA LEU A 38 18.61 26.15 -4.51
C LEU A 38 19.95 25.43 -4.62
N ASP A 39 20.70 25.37 -3.51
CA ASP A 39 21.90 24.54 -3.43
C ASP A 39 21.51 23.09 -3.16
N PHE A 40 21.36 22.31 -4.22
CA PHE A 40 21.06 20.89 -4.09
C PHE A 40 22.27 20.09 -3.58
N ALA A 41 23.51 20.59 -3.63
CA ALA A 41 24.64 19.91 -2.96
C ALA A 41 24.42 19.93 -1.46
N GLU A 42 24.09 21.11 -0.93
CA GLU A 42 23.81 21.30 0.48
C GLU A 42 22.61 20.45 0.93
N ALA A 43 21.52 20.46 0.16
CA ALA A 43 20.34 19.66 0.47
C ALA A 43 20.63 18.15 0.55
N MET A 44 21.41 17.62 -0.41
CA MET A 44 21.81 16.22 -0.44
C MET A 44 22.83 15.88 0.65
N ALA A 45 23.79 16.76 0.92
CA ALA A 45 24.76 16.60 2.00
C ALA A 45 24.08 16.61 3.37
N TYR A 46 23.07 17.46 3.57
CA TYR A 46 22.30 17.50 4.81
C TYR A 46 21.47 16.22 5.00
N ALA A 47 20.80 15.75 3.95
CA ALA A 47 20.04 14.50 3.99
C ALA A 47 20.94 13.30 4.33
N ARG A 48 22.09 13.16 3.64
CA ARG A 48 23.00 12.02 3.82
C ARG A 48 23.84 12.12 5.10
N GLY A 49 24.30 13.31 5.46
CA GLY A 49 25.23 13.54 6.58
C GLY A 49 24.54 13.73 7.93
N THR A 50 23.30 14.23 7.96
CA THR A 50 22.56 14.53 9.20
C THR A 50 21.35 13.62 9.36
N ALA A 51 20.43 13.65 8.39
CA ALA A 51 19.14 12.97 8.54
C ALA A 51 19.27 11.45 8.52
N LEU A 52 20.01 10.89 7.56
CA LEU A 52 20.19 9.46 7.41
C LEU A 52 20.81 8.82 8.67
N PRO A 53 21.95 9.27 9.22
CA PRO A 53 22.46 8.74 10.50
C PRO A 53 21.46 8.84 11.65
N SER A 54 20.67 9.91 11.70
CA SER A 54 19.62 10.06 12.72
C SER A 54 18.52 9.01 12.57
N LEU A 55 18.04 8.77 11.36
CA LEU A 55 17.02 7.76 11.08
C LEU A 55 17.52 6.34 11.37
N LEU A 56 18.79 6.05 11.07
CA LEU A 56 19.39 4.73 11.28
C LEU A 56 19.68 4.40 12.75
N ARG A 57 19.65 5.38 13.65
CA ARG A 57 19.70 5.18 15.11
C ARG A 57 18.35 4.78 15.73
N THR A 58 17.27 4.88 14.95
CA THR A 58 15.92 4.48 15.35
C THR A 58 15.53 3.18 14.66
N HIS A 59 14.60 2.42 15.23
CA HIS A 59 14.03 1.21 14.62
C HIS A 59 12.77 1.52 13.82
N PHE A 60 12.29 0.55 13.02
CA PHE A 60 11.03 0.69 12.27
C PHE A 60 9.86 1.14 13.16
N GLN A 61 9.71 0.52 14.34
CA GLN A 61 8.62 0.83 15.26
C GLN A 61 8.70 2.25 15.86
N ASP A 62 9.90 2.79 16.08
CA ASP A 62 10.08 4.16 16.58
C ASP A 62 9.56 5.16 15.53
N ARG A 63 9.94 4.94 14.26
CA ARG A 63 9.48 5.75 13.14
C ARG A 63 7.98 5.63 12.93
N ALA A 64 7.40 4.44 13.16
CA ALA A 64 5.95 4.25 13.13
C ALA A 64 5.21 5.08 14.20
N ARG A 65 5.78 5.24 15.40
CA ARG A 65 5.21 6.10 16.44
C ARG A 65 5.23 7.58 16.04
N VAL A 66 6.31 8.02 15.39
CA VAL A 66 6.40 9.38 14.84
C VAL A 66 5.33 9.61 13.78
N LEU A 67 5.11 8.66 12.86
CA LEU A 67 4.04 8.77 11.85
C LEU A 67 2.65 8.88 12.51
N LYS A 68 2.38 8.12 13.57
CA LYS A 68 1.12 8.20 14.32
C LYS A 68 0.93 9.59 14.95
N ALA A 69 1.96 10.09 15.63
CA ALA A 69 1.92 11.40 16.28
C ALA A 69 1.75 12.53 15.25
N LEU A 70 2.45 12.44 14.12
CA LEU A 70 2.35 13.41 13.04
C LEU A 70 0.94 13.42 12.41
N ALA A 71 0.36 12.25 12.19
CA ALA A 71 -1.00 12.14 11.66
C ALA A 71 -2.02 12.83 12.59
N ALA A 72 -1.92 12.63 13.90
CA ALA A 72 -2.76 13.30 14.88
C ALA A 72 -2.57 14.83 14.87
N TYR A 73 -1.31 15.28 14.84
CA TYR A 73 -0.97 16.71 14.78
C TYR A 73 -1.57 17.42 13.56
N LEU A 74 -1.49 16.79 12.39
CA LEU A 74 -2.06 17.30 11.14
C LEU A 74 -3.59 17.27 11.16
N LEU A 75 -4.19 16.23 11.75
CA LEU A 75 -5.65 16.09 11.85
C LEU A 75 -6.29 17.23 12.64
N GLU A 76 -5.69 17.64 13.76
CA GLU A 76 -6.13 18.79 14.57
C GLU A 76 -6.08 20.12 13.80
N ARG A 77 -5.24 20.18 12.77
CA ARG A 77 -4.86 21.40 12.04
C ARG A 77 -5.37 21.40 10.59
N LYS A 78 -6.26 20.49 10.23
CA LYS A 78 -6.71 20.26 8.85
C LYS A 78 -7.50 21.43 8.24
N GLU A 79 -8.19 22.25 9.04
CA GLU A 79 -9.05 23.32 8.51
C GLU A 79 -8.27 24.41 7.77
N GLN A 80 -7.04 24.74 8.19
CA GLN A 80 -6.21 25.68 7.43
C GLN A 80 -5.79 25.10 6.08
N LEU A 81 -5.56 23.78 6.00
CA LEU A 81 -5.24 23.09 4.76
C LEU A 81 -6.45 23.06 3.82
N TYR A 82 -7.67 22.89 4.36
CA TYR A 82 -8.90 22.99 3.58
C TYR A 82 -9.09 24.39 2.97
N ALA A 83 -8.84 25.44 3.76
CA ALA A 83 -8.94 26.82 3.26
C ALA A 83 -7.98 27.08 2.10
N ILE A 84 -6.74 26.58 2.21
CA ILE A 84 -5.73 26.70 1.15
C ILE A 84 -6.08 25.83 -0.07
N SER A 85 -6.53 24.59 0.16
CA SER A 85 -6.91 23.62 -0.88
C SER A 85 -8.08 24.09 -1.74
N ALA A 86 -9.00 24.91 -1.20
CA ALA A 86 -10.11 25.48 -1.96
C ALA A 86 -9.63 26.21 -3.23
N HIS A 87 -8.49 26.91 -3.18
CA HIS A 87 -7.91 27.60 -4.34
C HIS A 87 -7.46 26.65 -5.46
N THR A 88 -7.28 25.35 -5.18
CA THR A 88 -7.00 24.34 -6.23
C THR A 88 -8.22 24.02 -7.10
N GLY A 89 -9.37 24.63 -6.79
CA GLY A 89 -10.65 24.36 -7.46
C GLY A 89 -11.37 23.14 -6.90
N ALA A 90 -10.82 22.46 -5.89
CA ALA A 90 -11.45 21.29 -5.27
C ALA A 90 -12.65 21.69 -4.41
N THR A 91 -13.72 20.88 -4.45
CA THR A 91 -14.76 20.97 -3.43
C THR A 91 -14.23 20.53 -2.06
N ARG A 92 -15.00 20.73 -0.98
CA ARG A 92 -14.60 20.22 0.34
C ARG A 92 -14.50 18.69 0.35
N ALA A 93 -15.42 17.99 -0.32
CA ALA A 93 -15.39 16.53 -0.44
C ALA A 93 -14.16 16.06 -1.26
N ASP A 94 -13.78 16.79 -2.30
CA ASP A 94 -12.58 16.49 -3.08
C ASP A 94 -11.30 16.77 -2.27
N SER A 95 -11.28 17.87 -1.50
CA SER A 95 -10.16 18.21 -0.62
C SER A 95 -10.02 17.22 0.54
N TRP A 96 -11.13 16.61 0.98
CA TRP A 96 -11.11 15.57 2.01
C TRP A 96 -10.29 14.37 1.55
N ILE A 97 -10.37 14.00 0.26
CA ILE A 97 -9.56 12.91 -0.31
C ILE A 97 -8.05 13.26 -0.24
N ASP A 98 -7.66 14.49 -0.58
CA ASP A 98 -6.25 14.91 -0.53
C ASP A 98 -5.73 15.04 0.91
N ILE A 99 -6.49 15.69 1.78
CA ILE A 99 -6.04 16.04 3.13
C ILE A 99 -6.19 14.85 4.08
N GLU A 100 -7.42 14.36 4.25
CA GLU A 100 -7.69 13.27 5.19
C GLU A 100 -7.27 11.92 4.63
N GLY A 101 -7.27 11.73 3.30
CA GLY A 101 -6.61 10.57 2.70
C GLY A 101 -5.10 10.54 2.98
N GLY A 102 -4.42 11.68 2.90
CA GLY A 102 -2.99 11.79 3.25
C GLY A 102 -2.73 11.49 4.73
N ILE A 103 -3.53 12.07 5.63
CA ILE A 103 -3.46 11.81 7.08
C ILE A 103 -3.77 10.34 7.41
N GLY A 104 -4.83 9.79 6.80
CA GLY A 104 -5.20 8.38 6.95
C GLY A 104 -4.10 7.43 6.48
N THR A 105 -3.35 7.82 5.44
CA THR A 105 -2.19 7.06 4.96
C THR A 105 -1.07 7.02 6.01
N LEU A 106 -0.79 8.14 6.70
CA LEU A 106 0.17 8.16 7.81
C LEU A 106 -0.28 7.22 8.95
N PHE A 107 -1.56 7.24 9.34
CA PHE A 107 -2.10 6.30 10.33
C PHE A 107 -1.99 4.84 9.88
N ALA A 108 -2.25 4.55 8.61
CA ALA A 108 -2.14 3.20 8.06
C ALA A 108 -0.70 2.69 8.13
N TYR A 109 0.28 3.49 7.71
CA TYR A 109 1.70 3.11 7.77
C TYR A 109 2.25 3.07 9.20
N ALA A 110 1.75 3.90 10.11
CA ALA A 110 2.05 3.77 11.54
C ALA A 110 1.54 2.43 12.11
N SER A 111 0.33 2.02 11.72
CA SER A 111 -0.25 0.73 12.13
C SER A 111 0.54 -0.45 11.56
N ILE A 112 0.90 -0.41 10.28
CA ILE A 112 1.74 -1.42 9.62
C ILE A 112 3.10 -1.50 10.31
N GLY A 113 3.79 -0.36 10.49
CA GLY A 113 5.11 -0.33 11.12
C GLY A 113 5.11 -0.75 12.59
N GLY A 114 4.03 -0.49 13.32
CA GLY A 114 3.90 -0.90 14.72
C GLY A 114 3.52 -2.38 14.92
N LYS A 115 2.88 -3.02 13.93
CA LYS A 115 2.39 -4.42 14.04
C LYS A 115 3.25 -5.42 13.28
N ASP A 116 3.71 -5.04 12.09
CA ASP A 116 4.26 -5.97 11.11
C ASP A 116 5.79 -5.82 10.95
N LEU A 117 6.41 -4.80 11.58
CA LEU A 117 7.86 -4.58 11.54
C LEU A 117 8.53 -4.78 12.90
N PRO A 118 9.80 -5.27 12.92
CA PRO A 118 10.53 -5.54 14.15
C PRO A 118 11.10 -4.27 14.78
N SER A 119 11.47 -4.37 16.06
CA SER A 119 12.28 -3.37 16.77
C SER A 119 13.76 -3.49 16.36
N SER A 120 14.04 -3.29 15.07
CA SER A 120 15.36 -3.34 14.44
C SER A 120 15.38 -2.46 13.18
N ASN A 121 16.52 -2.40 12.50
CA ASN A 121 16.64 -1.94 11.10
C ASN A 121 16.94 -3.10 10.13
N VAL A 122 16.78 -4.35 10.57
CA VAL A 122 16.85 -5.55 9.73
C VAL A 122 15.48 -6.20 9.72
N LEU A 123 14.91 -6.39 8.54
CA LEU A 123 13.69 -7.15 8.33
C LEU A 123 14.03 -8.49 7.67
N HIS A 124 13.72 -9.59 8.34
CA HIS A 124 13.85 -10.94 7.78
C HIS A 124 12.74 -11.19 6.75
N GLU A 125 13.08 -11.68 5.55
CA GLU A 125 12.12 -11.91 4.48
C GLU A 125 12.01 -13.40 4.12
N GLY A 126 10.90 -14.00 4.57
CA GLY A 126 10.57 -15.39 4.27
C GLY A 126 11.34 -16.38 5.16
N PRO A 127 11.13 -17.70 4.96
CA PRO A 127 11.83 -18.73 5.71
C PRO A 127 13.29 -18.89 5.24
N PRO A 128 14.20 -19.33 6.14
CA PRO A 128 15.55 -19.70 5.73
C PRO A 128 15.53 -20.93 4.83
N MET A 129 16.52 -21.02 3.94
CA MET A 129 16.75 -22.14 3.04
C MET A 129 17.93 -22.98 3.53
N ARG A 130 17.72 -24.28 3.69
CA ARG A 130 18.80 -25.23 3.96
C ARG A 130 19.67 -25.39 2.71
N LEU A 131 20.95 -25.06 2.84
CA LEU A 131 21.93 -25.20 1.76
C LEU A 131 22.91 -26.35 2.03
N GLY A 132 23.09 -26.75 3.29
CA GLY A 132 23.92 -27.89 3.70
C GLY A 132 23.14 -29.14 4.08
N ALA A 133 23.67 -30.32 3.74
CA ALA A 133 23.09 -31.62 4.04
C ALA A 133 22.92 -31.93 5.53
N ASN A 134 23.58 -31.19 6.44
CA ASN A 134 23.40 -31.31 7.89
C ASN A 134 22.85 -30.02 8.53
N ASN A 135 22.33 -29.09 7.72
CA ASN A 135 21.79 -27.80 8.17
C ASN A 135 22.81 -26.87 8.88
N HIS A 136 24.12 -27.13 8.76
CA HIS A 136 25.17 -26.22 9.25
C HIS A 136 25.40 -24.99 8.36
N PHE A 137 24.76 -24.94 7.20
CA PHE A 137 24.83 -23.83 6.26
C PHE A 137 23.45 -23.57 5.67
N ILE A 138 22.97 -22.34 5.84
CA ILE A 138 21.66 -21.88 5.39
C ILE A 138 21.81 -20.53 4.69
N GLY A 139 20.82 -20.19 3.87
CA GLY A 139 20.68 -18.86 3.26
C GLY A 139 19.34 -18.25 3.61
N SER A 140 19.29 -16.94 3.82
CA SER A 140 18.02 -16.21 3.95
C SER A 140 18.12 -14.82 3.33
N HIS A 141 16.97 -14.19 3.12
CA HIS A 141 16.90 -12.81 2.65
C HIS A 141 16.64 -11.87 3.82
N VAL A 142 17.39 -10.77 3.85
CA VAL A 142 17.13 -9.63 4.73
C VAL A 142 16.88 -8.38 3.92
N LEU A 143 16.15 -7.45 4.51
CA LEU A 143 15.91 -6.11 4.00
C LEU A 143 16.44 -5.10 5.00
N VAL A 144 17.29 -4.18 4.54
CA VAL A 144 17.91 -3.12 5.36
C VAL A 144 17.68 -1.74 4.74
N PRO A 145 17.61 -0.64 5.52
CA PRO A 145 17.50 0.70 4.98
C PRO A 145 18.55 0.99 3.91
N LYS A 146 18.13 1.49 2.74
CA LYS A 146 19.07 2.04 1.77
C LYS A 146 19.79 3.25 2.38
N ARG A 147 21.05 3.45 1.99
CA ARG A 147 21.92 4.51 2.53
C ARG A 147 21.90 5.77 1.65
N GLY A 148 20.75 6.08 1.07
CA GLY A 148 20.56 7.18 0.12
C GLY A 148 19.43 8.11 0.53
N VAL A 149 18.90 8.82 -0.46
CA VAL A 149 17.85 9.82 -0.38
C VAL A 149 16.70 9.43 -1.30
N ALA A 150 15.46 9.64 -0.84
CA ALA A 150 14.27 9.46 -1.66
C ALA A 150 13.90 10.79 -2.32
N LEU A 151 13.99 10.88 -3.65
CA LEU A 151 13.49 12.02 -4.40
C LEU A 151 12.07 11.73 -4.88
N HIS A 152 11.09 12.46 -4.36
CA HIS A 152 9.69 12.36 -4.76
C HIS A 152 9.30 13.56 -5.62
N ILE A 153 8.97 13.32 -6.89
CA ILE A 153 8.46 14.32 -7.82
C ILE A 153 6.97 14.05 -8.01
N ASN A 154 6.14 15.01 -7.62
CA ASN A 154 4.71 14.82 -7.46
C ASN A 154 3.91 15.58 -8.51
N ALA A 155 2.72 15.08 -8.82
CA ALA A 155 1.74 15.73 -9.69
C ALA A 155 0.91 16.80 -8.94
N PHE A 156 0.09 17.54 -9.69
CA PHE A 156 -0.67 18.68 -9.19
C PHE A 156 -2.01 18.31 -8.54
N ASN A 157 -2.51 17.10 -8.79
CA ASN A 157 -3.85 16.67 -8.40
C ASN A 157 -4.00 16.50 -6.89
N PHE A 158 -2.99 15.92 -6.24
CA PHE A 158 -2.98 15.59 -4.82
C PHE A 158 -1.70 16.08 -4.13
N PRO A 159 -1.57 17.40 -3.91
CA PRO A 159 -0.35 18.00 -3.34
C PRO A 159 -0.04 17.51 -1.92
N MET A 160 -1.05 17.12 -1.13
CA MET A 160 -0.84 16.57 0.22
C MET A 160 -0.81 15.04 0.21
N TRP A 161 -1.84 14.37 -0.32
CA TRP A 161 -1.91 12.92 -0.31
C TRP A 161 -0.73 12.30 -1.06
N GLY A 162 -0.45 12.75 -2.29
CA GLY A 162 0.66 12.22 -3.10
C GLY A 162 2.02 12.40 -2.42
N MET A 163 2.20 13.46 -1.62
CA MET A 163 3.43 13.65 -0.84
C MET A 163 3.48 12.65 0.31
N LEU A 164 2.40 12.57 1.10
CA LEU A 164 2.36 11.78 2.32
C LEU A 164 2.34 10.27 2.06
N GLU A 165 1.73 9.82 0.97
CA GLU A 165 1.73 8.41 0.58
C GLU A 165 3.11 7.89 0.16
N LYS A 166 4.01 8.78 -0.27
CA LYS A 166 5.41 8.46 -0.58
C LYS A 166 6.33 8.66 0.62
N PHE A 167 6.09 9.73 1.38
CA PHE A 167 6.84 10.03 2.60
C PHE A 167 6.66 8.95 3.68
N ALA A 168 5.43 8.48 3.91
CA ALA A 168 5.16 7.50 4.97
C ALA A 168 6.00 6.21 4.83
N PRO A 169 6.02 5.52 3.67
CA PRO A 169 6.86 4.34 3.50
C PRO A 169 8.36 4.64 3.44
N SER A 170 8.82 5.75 2.86
CA SER A 170 10.26 6.08 2.81
C SER A 170 10.81 6.46 4.18
N PHE A 171 10.06 7.23 4.96
CA PHE A 171 10.37 7.54 6.34
C PHE A 171 10.35 6.28 7.20
N LEU A 172 9.33 5.42 7.07
CA LEU A 172 9.27 4.15 7.80
C LEU A 172 10.47 3.25 7.47
N ALA A 173 10.91 3.22 6.21
CA ALA A 173 12.12 2.51 5.78
C ALA A 173 13.44 3.13 6.28
N GLY A 174 13.40 4.32 6.89
CA GLY A 174 14.58 5.00 7.42
C GLY A 174 15.37 5.79 6.37
N MET A 175 14.72 6.24 5.30
CA MET A 175 15.35 7.02 4.23
C MET A 175 14.86 8.48 4.26
N PRO A 176 15.76 9.48 4.31
CA PRO A 176 15.36 10.88 4.20
C PRO A 176 14.85 11.19 2.80
N CYS A 177 13.94 12.16 2.65
CA CYS A 177 13.39 12.50 1.35
C CYS A 177 13.42 14.00 1.01
N LEU A 178 13.51 14.27 -0.29
CA LEU A 178 13.29 15.57 -0.91
C LEU A 178 12.00 15.46 -1.73
N VAL A 179 11.04 16.32 -1.46
CA VAL A 179 9.76 16.35 -2.18
C VAL A 179 9.73 17.58 -3.08
N LYS A 180 9.39 17.37 -4.35
CA LYS A 180 9.13 18.42 -5.33
C LYS A 180 7.66 18.31 -5.77
N PRO A 181 6.74 19.12 -5.23
CA PRO A 181 5.38 19.20 -5.74
C PRO A 181 5.32 19.80 -7.15
N ALA A 182 4.23 19.52 -7.87
CA ALA A 182 3.93 20.28 -9.08
C ALA A 182 3.63 21.74 -8.72
N THR A 183 4.16 22.65 -9.53
CA THR A 183 4.16 24.08 -9.23
C THR A 183 2.74 24.65 -9.04
N ALA A 184 1.78 24.19 -9.85
CA ALA A 184 0.42 24.73 -9.89
C ALA A 184 -0.31 24.72 -8.53
N THR A 185 -0.12 23.67 -7.73
CA THR A 185 -0.79 23.47 -6.44
C THR A 185 0.19 23.36 -5.27
N SER A 186 1.43 23.77 -5.49
CA SER A 186 2.54 23.64 -4.54
C SER A 186 2.32 24.38 -3.20
N TYR A 187 1.44 25.37 -3.16
CA TYR A 187 1.08 26.09 -1.94
C TYR A 187 0.38 25.21 -0.89
N VAL A 188 -0.33 24.14 -1.29
CA VAL A 188 -0.93 23.18 -0.34
C VAL A 188 0.16 22.29 0.27
N ALA A 189 1.06 21.78 -0.57
CA ALA A 189 2.17 20.95 -0.13
C ALA A 189 3.11 21.73 0.81
N GLU A 190 3.40 22.98 0.48
CA GLU A 190 4.22 23.86 1.30
C GLU A 190 3.61 24.13 2.68
N ALA A 191 2.31 24.43 2.73
CA ALA A 191 1.60 24.61 3.99
C ALA A 191 1.62 23.32 4.83
N CYS A 192 1.46 22.15 4.21
CA CYS A 192 1.58 20.88 4.91
C CYS A 192 3.00 20.67 5.48
N VAL A 193 4.06 20.94 4.70
CA VAL A 193 5.44 20.83 5.17
C VAL A 193 5.74 21.81 6.30
N ARG A 194 5.21 23.03 6.28
CA ARG A 194 5.31 23.96 7.41
C ARG A 194 4.80 23.34 8.69
N LEU A 195 3.59 22.77 8.66
CA LEU A 195 3.02 22.09 9.82
C LEU A 195 3.86 20.90 10.28
N ILE A 196 4.41 20.12 9.35
CA ILE A 196 5.30 19.00 9.68
C ILE A 196 6.56 19.50 10.39
N VAL A 197 7.19 20.57 9.89
CA VAL A 197 8.39 21.17 10.49
C VAL A 197 8.08 21.78 11.87
N GLU A 198 6.99 22.53 11.99
CA GLU A 198 6.54 23.14 13.24
C GLU A 198 6.23 22.12 14.34
N SER A 199 5.79 20.92 13.97
CA SER A 199 5.52 19.86 14.95
C SER A 199 6.75 19.43 15.74
N GLY A 200 7.96 19.59 15.18
CA GLY A 200 9.21 19.09 15.76
C GLY A 200 9.30 17.55 15.85
N LEU A 201 8.32 16.81 15.31
CA LEU A 201 8.24 15.35 15.44
C LEU A 201 9.17 14.63 14.44
N VAL A 202 9.38 15.21 13.26
CA VAL A 202 10.20 14.63 12.19
C VAL A 202 11.64 15.08 12.38
N PRO A 203 12.63 14.16 12.44
CA PRO A 203 14.04 14.50 12.57
C PRO A 203 14.50 15.49 11.49
N ALA A 204 15.40 16.39 11.87
CA ALA A 204 15.90 17.43 10.97
C ALA A 204 16.50 16.82 9.69
N GLY A 205 16.05 17.32 8.53
CA GLY A 205 16.47 16.87 7.20
C GLY A 205 15.82 15.59 6.69
N ALA A 206 14.98 14.91 7.49
CA ALA A 206 14.28 13.70 7.04
C ALA A 206 13.20 14.01 5.98
N LEU A 207 12.68 15.23 5.97
CA LEU A 207 11.81 15.79 4.94
C LEU A 207 12.36 17.16 4.50
N GLN A 208 12.54 17.34 3.20
CA GLN A 208 12.90 18.61 2.56
C GLN A 208 11.92 18.91 1.43
N LEU A 209 11.70 20.19 1.12
CA LEU A 209 10.72 20.66 0.14
C LEU A 209 11.38 21.55 -0.92
N ILE A 210 11.02 21.30 -2.17
CA ILE A 210 11.51 22.03 -3.34
C ILE A 210 10.34 22.70 -4.04
N ILE A 211 10.25 24.03 -3.92
CA ILE A 211 9.35 24.84 -4.73
C ILE A 211 10.12 25.33 -5.97
N GLY A 212 9.74 24.86 -7.15
CA GLY A 212 10.32 25.29 -8.42
C GLY A 212 10.88 24.16 -9.27
N GLY A 213 11.91 24.47 -10.04
CA GLY A 213 12.59 23.52 -10.94
C GLY A 213 13.53 22.57 -10.19
N THR A 214 13.97 21.53 -10.89
CA THR A 214 14.90 20.52 -10.35
C THR A 214 16.37 20.90 -10.50
N GLY A 215 16.71 21.93 -11.29
CA GLY A 215 18.09 22.37 -11.49
C GLY A 215 19.03 21.19 -11.80
N ASP A 216 20.15 21.12 -11.07
CA ASP A 216 21.14 20.04 -11.15
C ASP A 216 20.91 18.90 -10.12
N LEU A 217 19.70 18.76 -9.60
CA LEU A 217 19.37 17.77 -8.57
C LEU A 217 19.63 16.33 -9.04
N PHE A 218 19.34 16.02 -10.31
CA PHE A 218 19.49 14.67 -10.84
C PHE A 218 20.96 14.27 -11.00
N GLU A 219 21.85 15.22 -11.26
CA GLU A 219 23.29 15.07 -11.33
C GLU A 219 23.90 14.75 -9.95
N ARG A 220 23.23 15.14 -8.88
CA ARG A 220 23.68 14.95 -7.48
C ARG A 220 23.19 13.65 -6.84
N LEU A 221 22.36 12.88 -7.55
CA LEU A 221 21.90 11.57 -7.10
C LEU A 221 23.04 10.53 -7.12
N ASP A 222 22.96 9.55 -6.22
CA ASP A 222 23.91 8.46 -6.01
C ASP A 222 23.25 7.08 -6.12
N GLU A 223 24.04 6.00 -6.22
CA GLU A 223 23.55 4.63 -6.48
C GLU A 223 22.57 4.12 -5.40
N ALA A 224 22.65 4.66 -4.19
CA ALA A 224 21.78 4.29 -3.07
C ALA A 224 20.44 5.07 -3.04
N ASP A 225 20.30 6.12 -3.85
CA ASP A 225 19.10 6.95 -3.90
C ASP A 225 17.95 6.23 -4.62
N VAL A 226 16.73 6.77 -4.47
CA VAL A 226 15.53 6.29 -5.17
C VAL A 226 14.77 7.50 -5.70
N VAL A 227 14.30 7.41 -6.94
CA VAL A 227 13.44 8.44 -7.54
C VAL A 227 12.04 7.88 -7.72
N THR A 228 11.04 8.61 -7.25
CA THR A 228 9.63 8.29 -7.42
C THR A 228 8.94 9.46 -8.13
N PHE A 229 8.37 9.22 -9.30
CA PHE A 229 7.74 10.23 -10.14
C PHE A 229 6.24 9.94 -10.31
N THR A 230 5.41 10.97 -10.15
CA THR A 230 4.01 10.98 -10.62
C THR A 230 3.80 12.16 -11.56
N GLY A 231 3.28 11.92 -12.76
CA GLY A 231 3.00 12.96 -13.76
C GLY A 231 2.62 12.39 -15.12
N SER A 232 2.98 13.06 -16.22
CA SER A 232 2.72 12.55 -17.58
C SER A 232 3.74 11.48 -18.00
N ALA A 233 3.38 10.53 -18.86
CA ALA A 233 4.32 9.55 -19.41
C ALA A 233 5.49 10.22 -20.14
N ASP A 234 5.26 11.30 -20.88
CA ASP A 234 6.33 12.00 -21.61
C ASP A 234 7.40 12.53 -20.65
N THR A 235 6.99 13.14 -19.53
CA THR A 235 7.93 13.61 -18.52
C THR A 235 8.60 12.43 -17.81
N ALA A 236 7.85 11.37 -17.50
CA ALA A 236 8.42 10.16 -16.90
C ALA A 236 9.51 9.56 -17.78
N LEU A 237 9.28 9.49 -19.10
CA LEU A 237 10.23 8.95 -20.07
C LEU A 237 11.50 9.80 -20.15
N GLN A 238 11.35 11.13 -20.21
CA GLN A 238 12.49 12.05 -20.21
C GLN A 238 13.32 11.91 -18.94
N LEU A 239 12.68 11.88 -17.76
CA LEU A 239 13.37 11.73 -16.49
C LEU A 239 14.04 10.37 -16.35
N LYS A 240 13.35 9.28 -16.73
CA LYS A 240 13.90 7.92 -16.71
C LYS A 240 15.14 7.78 -17.60
N ALA A 241 15.20 8.53 -18.70
CA ALA A 241 16.33 8.56 -19.62
C ALA A 241 17.50 9.43 -19.13
N HIS A 242 17.41 10.06 -17.95
CA HIS A 242 18.46 10.93 -17.44
C HIS A 242 19.80 10.16 -17.30
N PRO A 243 20.91 10.66 -17.86
CA PRO A 243 22.18 9.92 -17.92
C PRO A 243 22.69 9.44 -16.56
N ASN A 244 22.54 10.25 -15.51
CA ASN A 244 22.99 9.85 -14.18
C ASN A 244 22.18 8.67 -13.60
N LEU A 245 20.85 8.61 -13.84
CA LEU A 245 20.03 7.49 -13.38
C LEU A 245 20.45 6.18 -14.06
N LEU A 246 20.67 6.24 -15.37
CA LEU A 246 21.11 5.09 -16.17
C LEU A 246 22.52 4.64 -15.75
N LYS A 247 23.46 5.58 -15.63
CA LYS A 247 24.85 5.31 -15.24
C LYS A 247 24.95 4.66 -13.87
N LYS A 248 24.17 5.15 -12.89
CA LYS A 248 24.20 4.67 -11.50
C LYS A 248 23.19 3.58 -11.18
N SER A 249 22.39 3.17 -12.18
CA SER A 249 21.30 2.19 -12.01
C SER A 249 20.35 2.54 -10.86
N ILE A 250 20.06 3.84 -10.71
CA ILE A 250 19.20 4.34 -9.63
C ILE A 250 17.76 3.87 -9.88
N PRO A 251 17.10 3.25 -8.90
CA PRO A 251 15.70 2.87 -9.02
C PRO A 251 14.82 4.10 -9.34
N PHE A 252 14.08 3.99 -10.44
CA PHE A 252 13.11 5.00 -10.89
C PHE A 252 11.72 4.37 -10.93
N ASN A 253 10.87 4.73 -9.97
CA ASN A 253 9.47 4.35 -9.94
C ASN A 253 8.64 5.44 -10.63
N ALA A 254 7.78 5.04 -11.57
CA ALA A 254 6.93 5.97 -12.30
C ALA A 254 5.45 5.56 -12.18
N GLU A 255 4.64 6.56 -11.86
CA GLU A 255 3.20 6.58 -12.06
C GLU A 255 2.89 7.64 -13.12
N ALA A 256 2.25 7.23 -14.21
CA ALA A 256 1.99 8.09 -15.37
C ALA A 256 0.50 8.17 -15.73
N ASP A 257 0.17 8.79 -16.88
CA ASP A 257 -1.19 8.82 -17.44
C ASP A 257 -1.77 7.41 -17.55
N SER A 258 -3.09 7.29 -17.41
CA SER A 258 -3.73 5.98 -17.50
C SER A 258 -5.17 6.07 -17.98
N LEU A 259 -5.49 5.22 -18.95
CA LEU A 259 -6.82 5.15 -19.55
C LEU A 259 -7.65 4.09 -18.82
N ASN A 260 -7.96 4.34 -17.55
CA ASN A 260 -8.73 3.41 -16.72
C ASN A 260 -10.10 3.16 -17.33
N CYS A 261 -10.60 1.94 -17.16
CA CYS A 261 -11.86 1.54 -17.73
C CYS A 261 -12.83 0.98 -16.68
N ALA A 262 -14.12 1.02 -17.03
CA ALA A 262 -15.17 0.33 -16.34
C ALA A 262 -15.99 -0.47 -17.35
N ILE A 263 -16.16 -1.76 -17.10
CA ILE A 263 -16.97 -2.68 -17.92
C ILE A 263 -18.28 -2.97 -17.20
N LEU A 264 -19.39 -2.79 -17.91
CA LEU A 264 -20.67 -3.36 -17.53
C LEU A 264 -20.78 -4.74 -18.17
N ALA A 265 -20.92 -5.81 -17.38
CA ALA A 265 -20.99 -7.17 -17.88
C ALA A 265 -22.34 -7.46 -18.59
N PRO A 266 -22.40 -8.47 -19.49
CA PRO A 266 -23.60 -8.72 -20.31
C PRO A 266 -24.79 -9.29 -19.52
N ASP A 267 -24.57 -9.75 -18.29
CA ASP A 267 -25.60 -10.28 -17.40
C ASP A 267 -26.43 -9.19 -16.69
N VAL A 268 -26.01 -7.93 -16.80
CA VAL A 268 -26.66 -6.79 -16.16
C VAL A 268 -27.66 -6.14 -17.12
N THR A 269 -28.91 -5.97 -16.66
CA THR A 269 -29.97 -5.25 -17.38
C THR A 269 -30.29 -3.92 -16.68
N PRO A 270 -31.00 -2.98 -17.33
CA PRO A 270 -31.41 -1.72 -16.71
C PRO A 270 -32.26 -1.86 -15.43
N ASP A 271 -32.89 -3.01 -15.22
CA ASP A 271 -33.71 -3.29 -14.02
C ASP A 271 -32.87 -3.81 -12.84
N ASP A 272 -31.61 -4.16 -13.07
CA ASP A 272 -30.71 -4.64 -12.04
C ASP A 272 -30.09 -3.48 -11.25
N PRO A 273 -29.94 -3.61 -9.92
CA PRO A 273 -29.17 -2.68 -9.09
C PRO A 273 -27.76 -2.40 -9.61
N GLU A 274 -27.11 -3.40 -10.22
CA GLU A 274 -25.78 -3.29 -10.79
C GLU A 274 -25.69 -2.21 -11.90
N PHE A 275 -26.77 -2.03 -12.68
CA PHE A 275 -26.81 -0.98 -13.69
C PHE A 275 -26.69 0.41 -13.05
N ASP A 276 -27.54 0.69 -12.06
CA ASP A 276 -27.52 1.97 -11.33
C ASP A 276 -26.19 2.20 -10.60
N LEU A 277 -25.62 1.14 -10.02
CA LEU A 277 -24.31 1.18 -9.38
C LEU A 277 -23.21 1.55 -10.37
N PHE A 278 -23.21 0.94 -11.57
CA PHE A 278 -22.27 1.26 -12.63
C PHE A 278 -22.38 2.71 -13.10
N ILE A 279 -23.60 3.20 -13.35
CA ILE A 279 -23.85 4.59 -13.74
C ILE A 279 -23.38 5.56 -12.64
N LYS A 280 -23.67 5.25 -11.38
CA LYS A 280 -23.22 6.04 -10.23
C LYS A 280 -21.70 6.08 -10.13
N GLU A 281 -21.04 4.95 -10.33
CA GLU A 281 -19.59 4.81 -10.26
C GLU A 281 -18.90 5.65 -11.34
N VAL A 282 -19.30 5.47 -12.61
CA VAL A 282 -18.75 6.22 -13.75
C VAL A 282 -18.95 7.72 -13.56
N ALA A 283 -20.18 8.16 -13.24
CA ALA A 283 -20.44 9.58 -13.03
C ALA A 283 -19.68 10.17 -11.83
N ARG A 284 -19.50 9.41 -10.74
CA ARG A 284 -18.70 9.86 -9.59
C ARG A 284 -17.24 10.02 -9.96
N GLU A 285 -16.64 9.08 -10.68
CA GLU A 285 -15.23 9.18 -11.07
C GLU A 285 -14.96 10.27 -12.11
N MET A 286 -15.94 10.60 -12.95
CA MET A 286 -15.85 11.77 -13.84
C MET A 286 -15.90 13.10 -13.08
N THR A 287 -16.65 13.18 -11.98
CA THR A 287 -16.97 14.45 -11.31
C THR A 287 -16.13 14.72 -10.07
N ALA A 288 -15.69 13.68 -9.35
CA ALA A 288 -14.78 13.80 -8.23
C ALA A 288 -13.45 14.43 -8.68
N LYS A 289 -13.04 15.51 -8.01
CA LYS A 289 -11.87 16.35 -8.36
C LYS A 289 -11.91 16.86 -9.81
N ALA A 290 -13.11 17.05 -10.37
CA ALA A 290 -13.32 17.34 -11.79
C ALA A 290 -12.59 16.35 -12.72
N GLY A 291 -12.58 15.06 -12.33
CA GLY A 291 -11.93 13.98 -13.08
C GLY A 291 -10.41 14.02 -13.10
N GLN A 292 -9.76 14.89 -12.31
CA GLN A 292 -8.29 15.02 -12.24
C GLN A 292 -7.65 13.99 -11.31
N LYS A 293 -8.10 12.74 -11.39
CA LYS A 293 -7.55 11.62 -10.63
C LYS A 293 -6.85 10.72 -11.64
N CYS A 294 -5.63 10.30 -11.33
CA CYS A 294 -4.91 9.31 -12.12
C CYS A 294 -5.72 8.01 -12.28
N THR A 295 -6.57 7.71 -11.29
CA THR A 295 -7.48 6.57 -11.27
C THR A 295 -8.88 6.88 -11.83
N ALA A 296 -9.15 8.02 -12.46
CA ALA A 296 -10.52 8.30 -12.95
C ALA A 296 -10.86 7.41 -14.16
N ILE A 297 -12.13 7.01 -14.29
CA ILE A 297 -12.62 6.22 -15.43
C ILE A 297 -12.63 7.10 -16.69
N ARG A 298 -11.89 6.67 -17.72
CA ARG A 298 -11.77 7.34 -19.03
C ARG A 298 -12.49 6.61 -20.16
N ARG A 299 -12.70 5.30 -19.98
CA ARG A 299 -13.32 4.41 -20.96
C ARG A 299 -14.44 3.63 -20.29
N THR A 300 -15.66 3.81 -20.77
CA THR A 300 -16.85 3.13 -20.27
C THR A 300 -17.26 2.10 -21.31
N ILE A 301 -17.04 0.81 -21.03
CA ILE A 301 -17.20 -0.28 -21.98
C ILE A 301 -18.49 -1.03 -21.63
N VAL A 302 -19.42 -1.14 -22.59
CA VAL A 302 -20.79 -1.64 -22.34
C VAL A 302 -21.30 -2.54 -23.47
N PRO A 303 -22.25 -3.45 -23.21
CA PRO A 303 -22.87 -4.24 -24.27
C PRO A 303 -23.48 -3.34 -25.33
N ARG A 304 -23.34 -3.69 -26.61
CA ARG A 304 -23.84 -2.89 -27.74
C ARG A 304 -25.32 -2.52 -27.62
N GLN A 305 -26.14 -3.42 -27.10
CA GLN A 305 -27.57 -3.20 -26.87
C GLN A 305 -27.89 -2.23 -25.72
N LEU A 306 -26.93 -1.95 -24.82
CA LEU A 306 -27.11 -1.06 -23.67
C LEU A 306 -26.51 0.34 -23.88
N VAL A 307 -25.90 0.63 -25.04
CA VAL A 307 -25.28 1.94 -25.33
C VAL A 307 -26.23 3.10 -25.10
N GLU A 308 -27.45 3.03 -25.65
CA GLU A 308 -28.44 4.11 -25.52
C GLU A 308 -28.95 4.25 -24.08
N ALA A 309 -29.20 3.14 -23.39
CA ALA A 309 -29.65 3.14 -22.00
C ALA A 309 -28.59 3.74 -21.07
N VAL A 310 -27.33 3.30 -21.19
CA VAL A 310 -26.20 3.80 -20.40
C VAL A 310 -25.92 5.27 -20.74
N GLY A 311 -25.87 5.61 -22.03
CA GLY A 311 -25.65 6.98 -22.49
C GLY A 311 -26.69 7.94 -21.94
N SER A 312 -27.97 7.58 -22.03
CA SER A 312 -29.08 8.39 -21.50
C SER A 312 -29.03 8.52 -19.97
N ALA A 313 -28.76 7.43 -19.24
CA ALA A 313 -28.65 7.44 -17.79
C ALA A 313 -27.46 8.29 -17.30
N LEU A 314 -26.29 8.19 -17.97
CA LEU A 314 -25.13 9.03 -17.67
C LEU A 314 -25.40 10.50 -17.96
N LYS A 315 -25.99 10.84 -19.11
CA LYS A 315 -26.40 12.22 -19.43
C LYS A 315 -27.30 12.79 -18.34
N ALA A 316 -28.38 12.09 -18.01
CA ALA A 316 -29.36 12.52 -17.01
C ALA A 316 -28.74 12.69 -15.62
N ARG A 317 -27.77 11.85 -15.26
CA ARG A 317 -27.05 11.97 -13.98
C ARG A 317 -26.06 13.12 -13.98
N LEU A 318 -25.25 13.24 -15.02
CA LEU A 318 -24.21 14.28 -15.14
C LEU A 318 -24.81 15.68 -15.25
N ALA A 319 -25.95 15.84 -15.94
CA ALA A 319 -26.68 17.12 -16.04
C ALA A 319 -27.13 17.69 -14.68
N LYS A 320 -27.24 16.85 -13.64
CA LYS A 320 -27.56 17.28 -12.27
C LYS A 320 -26.34 17.79 -11.50
N THR A 321 -25.14 17.69 -12.07
CA THR A 321 -23.89 18.10 -11.42
C THR A 321 -23.72 19.60 -11.56
N VAL A 322 -24.00 20.33 -10.47
CA VAL A 322 -23.76 21.78 -10.43
C VAL A 322 -22.25 22.03 -10.36
N VAL A 323 -21.73 22.71 -11.39
CA VAL A 323 -20.32 23.14 -11.47
C VAL A 323 -20.21 24.57 -10.96
N GLY A 324 -19.15 24.89 -10.22
CA GLY A 324 -18.93 26.26 -9.76
C GLY A 324 -17.92 26.40 -8.63
N ASP A 325 -17.87 27.59 -8.06
CA ASP A 325 -17.11 27.89 -6.86
C ASP A 325 -17.54 26.95 -5.71
N PRO A 326 -16.62 26.15 -5.14
CA PRO A 326 -16.86 25.31 -3.97
C PRO A 326 -17.54 25.99 -2.77
N ALA A 327 -17.43 27.32 -2.64
CA ALA A 327 -18.06 28.07 -1.55
C ALA A 327 -19.58 28.30 -1.76
N VAL A 328 -20.09 28.11 -2.98
CA VAL A 328 -21.51 28.31 -3.31
C VAL A 328 -22.32 27.07 -2.94
N GLU A 329 -23.42 27.27 -2.21
CA GLU A 329 -24.31 26.18 -1.82
C GLU A 329 -24.84 25.40 -3.05
N GLY A 330 -24.85 24.08 -2.94
CA GLY A 330 -25.36 23.21 -4.00
C GLY A 330 -24.35 22.85 -5.08
N VAL A 331 -23.18 23.50 -5.15
CA VAL A 331 -22.07 23.07 -6.02
C VAL A 331 -21.61 21.66 -5.63
N ARG A 332 -21.34 20.83 -6.65
CA ARG A 332 -20.93 19.42 -6.51
C ARG A 332 -19.63 19.10 -7.23
N MET A 333 -19.26 19.88 -8.24
CA MET A 333 -17.98 19.77 -8.94
C MET A 333 -17.32 21.15 -9.03
N GLY A 334 -16.04 21.20 -8.70
CA GLY A 334 -15.26 22.44 -8.78
C GLY A 334 -14.53 22.62 -10.11
N ALA A 335 -13.40 23.32 -10.09
CA ALA A 335 -12.59 23.64 -11.26
C ALA A 335 -11.45 22.61 -11.50
N LEU A 336 -10.90 22.62 -12.72
CA LEU A 336 -9.59 22.04 -13.00
C LEU A 336 -8.49 22.85 -12.30
N ALA A 337 -7.32 22.27 -12.09
CA ALA A 337 -6.27 22.84 -11.24
C ALA A 337 -5.68 24.17 -11.77
N SER A 338 -5.81 24.45 -13.07
CA SER A 338 -5.33 25.70 -13.68
C SER A 338 -5.93 25.92 -15.07
N LYS A 339 -5.82 27.16 -15.59
CA LYS A 339 -6.18 27.48 -16.99
C LYS A 339 -5.35 26.71 -18.01
N ALA A 340 -4.08 26.44 -17.72
CA ALA A 340 -3.24 25.60 -18.58
C ALA A 340 -3.83 24.18 -18.67
N GLN A 341 -4.19 23.58 -17.53
CA GLN A 341 -4.86 22.28 -17.51
C GLN A 341 -6.21 22.31 -18.24
N GLN A 342 -6.98 23.40 -18.11
CA GLN A 342 -8.23 23.57 -18.84
C GLN A 342 -8.02 23.57 -20.37
N ALA A 343 -6.98 24.25 -20.86
CA ALA A 343 -6.61 24.26 -22.27
C ALA A 343 -6.17 22.86 -22.73
N ASP A 344 -5.29 22.20 -21.96
CA ASP A 344 -4.81 20.85 -22.27
C ASP A 344 -5.98 19.86 -22.40
N VAL A 345 -6.92 19.87 -21.44
CA VAL A 345 -8.13 19.03 -21.51
C VAL A 345 -8.97 19.36 -22.73
N GLY A 346 -9.16 20.64 -23.04
CA GLY A 346 -9.90 21.09 -24.23
C GLY A 346 -9.29 20.57 -25.53
N GLU A 347 -7.97 20.62 -25.67
CA GLU A 347 -7.26 20.08 -26.83
C GLU A 347 -7.44 18.56 -26.97
N ARG A 348 -7.31 17.81 -25.87
CA ARG A 348 -7.50 16.35 -25.88
C ARG A 348 -8.94 15.97 -26.20
N VAL A 349 -9.92 16.71 -25.69
CA VAL A 349 -11.33 16.52 -26.05
C VAL A 349 -11.57 16.79 -27.53
N ALA A 350 -10.98 17.85 -28.10
CA ALA A 350 -11.11 18.15 -29.52
C ALA A 350 -10.52 17.03 -30.40
N GLN A 351 -9.39 16.45 -29.99
CA GLN A 351 -8.80 15.28 -30.67
C GLN A 351 -9.75 14.08 -30.63
N LEU A 352 -10.28 13.73 -29.45
CA LEU A 352 -11.19 12.59 -29.30
C LEU A 352 -12.51 12.80 -30.06
N ALA A 353 -13.05 14.02 -30.06
CA ALA A 353 -14.31 14.38 -30.72
C ALA A 353 -14.23 14.33 -32.25
N ALA A 354 -13.03 14.30 -32.86
CA ALA A 354 -12.89 14.10 -34.31
C ALA A 354 -13.29 12.69 -34.77
N GLN A 355 -13.26 11.69 -33.87
CA GLN A 355 -13.63 10.30 -34.17
C GLN A 355 -14.81 9.78 -33.32
N CYS A 356 -15.30 10.60 -32.37
CA CYS A 356 -16.37 10.21 -31.46
C CYS A 356 -17.59 11.14 -31.62
N GLU A 357 -18.78 10.58 -31.40
CA GLU A 357 -19.99 11.37 -31.23
C GLU A 357 -19.97 12.03 -29.85
N VAL A 358 -20.28 13.34 -29.79
CA VAL A 358 -20.34 14.08 -28.53
C VAL A 358 -21.75 13.95 -27.95
N LEU A 359 -21.89 13.20 -26.88
CA LEU A 359 -23.16 12.90 -26.22
C LEU A 359 -23.55 13.95 -25.17
N LEU A 360 -22.57 14.50 -24.46
CA LEU A 360 -22.74 15.58 -23.47
C LEU A 360 -21.50 16.48 -23.50
N SER A 361 -21.69 17.79 -23.44
CA SER A 361 -20.60 18.77 -23.45
C SER A 361 -21.03 20.11 -22.86
N ALA A 362 -20.17 21.13 -22.99
CA ALA A 362 -20.52 22.50 -22.59
C ALA A 362 -21.73 23.09 -23.34
N ARG A 363 -22.07 22.56 -24.53
CA ARG A 363 -23.20 23.02 -25.35
C ARG A 363 -24.56 22.70 -24.72
N ASP A 364 -24.59 21.78 -23.77
CA ASP A 364 -25.80 21.27 -23.11
C ASP A 364 -26.14 22.06 -21.83
N GLY A 365 -25.85 23.36 -21.81
CA GLY A 365 -26.20 24.26 -20.71
C GLY A 365 -25.13 24.42 -19.63
N PHE A 366 -23.85 24.54 -20.01
CA PHE A 366 -22.78 24.76 -19.05
C PHE A 366 -22.73 26.21 -18.53
N ALA A 367 -23.04 26.37 -17.24
CA ALA A 367 -23.03 27.65 -16.55
C ALA A 367 -22.45 27.49 -15.12
N PRO A 368 -21.12 27.61 -14.95
CA PRO A 368 -20.50 27.60 -13.63
C PRO A 368 -21.10 28.66 -12.69
N LYS A 369 -21.34 28.31 -11.42
CA LYS A 369 -21.91 29.22 -10.41
C LYS A 369 -20.84 29.83 -9.51
N GLY A 370 -20.96 31.12 -9.18
CA GLY A 370 -20.09 31.81 -8.23
C GLY A 370 -19.50 33.10 -8.77
N GLU A 371 -18.81 33.85 -7.92
CA GLU A 371 -18.16 35.10 -8.29
C GLU A 371 -16.84 34.84 -9.02
N GLY A 372 -16.58 35.55 -10.12
CA GLY A 372 -15.32 35.46 -10.85
C GLY A 372 -15.11 34.16 -11.65
N VAL A 373 -16.14 33.32 -11.76
CA VAL A 373 -16.03 32.01 -12.42
C VAL A 373 -15.70 32.08 -13.92
N GLY A 374 -15.92 33.22 -14.58
CA GLY A 374 -15.47 33.44 -15.96
C GLY A 374 -13.95 33.34 -16.12
N ASP A 375 -13.21 33.76 -15.09
CA ASP A 375 -11.75 33.68 -15.04
C ASP A 375 -11.26 32.36 -14.40
N GLY A 376 -12.17 31.47 -14.02
CA GLY A 376 -11.88 30.16 -13.43
C GLY A 376 -11.65 29.05 -14.46
N ALA A 377 -10.97 27.98 -14.04
CA ALA A 377 -10.62 26.83 -14.85
C ALA A 377 -11.72 25.73 -14.87
N PHE A 378 -12.99 26.12 -15.01
CA PHE A 378 -14.10 25.17 -15.00
C PHE A 378 -14.23 24.40 -16.31
N PHE A 379 -14.60 23.12 -16.25
CA PHE A 379 -14.80 22.30 -17.44
C PHE A 379 -16.10 21.51 -17.32
N ALA A 380 -16.87 21.43 -18.40
CA ALA A 380 -18.15 20.70 -18.41
C ALA A 380 -17.90 19.19 -18.42
N PRO A 381 -18.66 18.38 -17.65
CA PRO A 381 -18.65 16.93 -17.83
C PRO A 381 -18.91 16.59 -19.30
N THR A 382 -18.01 15.82 -19.90
CA THR A 382 -18.04 15.51 -21.33
C THR A 382 -18.14 14.01 -21.53
N LEU A 383 -19.21 13.57 -22.19
CA LEU A 383 -19.44 12.17 -22.54
C LEU A 383 -19.30 12.03 -24.05
N LEU A 384 -18.41 11.14 -24.48
CA LEU A 384 -18.19 10.80 -25.88
C LEU A 384 -18.72 9.39 -26.17
N LEU A 385 -19.01 9.07 -27.42
CA LEU A 385 -19.35 7.74 -27.90
C LEU A 385 -18.48 7.38 -29.10
N ALA A 386 -17.67 6.33 -28.97
CA ALA A 386 -16.95 5.72 -30.07
C ALA A 386 -17.80 4.57 -30.64
N ARG A 387 -18.38 4.74 -31.83
CA ARG A 387 -19.20 3.67 -32.45
C ARG A 387 -18.36 2.48 -32.91
N ASP A 388 -17.14 2.76 -33.38
CA ASP A 388 -16.08 1.78 -33.58
C ASP A 388 -15.13 1.83 -32.38
N ALA A 389 -15.36 0.97 -31.40
CA ALA A 389 -14.59 0.95 -30.16
C ALA A 389 -13.13 0.57 -30.40
N ALA A 390 -12.88 -0.45 -31.23
CA ALA A 390 -11.56 -1.02 -31.43
C ALA A 390 -10.59 -0.05 -32.12
N ALA A 391 -11.08 0.77 -33.05
CA ALA A 391 -10.28 1.76 -33.77
C ALA A 391 -10.21 3.14 -33.08
N SER A 392 -10.78 3.30 -31.88
CA SER A 392 -10.90 4.62 -31.24
C SER A 392 -9.59 5.14 -30.66
N ASP A 393 -9.30 6.42 -30.91
CA ASP A 393 -8.21 7.17 -30.26
C ASP A 393 -8.34 7.26 -28.74
N ALA A 394 -9.49 6.94 -28.14
CA ALA A 394 -9.67 6.87 -26.69
C ALA A 394 -8.83 5.77 -26.03
N HIS A 395 -8.20 4.87 -26.79
CA HIS A 395 -7.16 3.94 -26.32
C HIS A 395 -5.75 4.57 -26.25
N HIS A 396 -5.60 5.78 -26.80
CA HIS A 396 -4.32 6.45 -26.97
C HIS A 396 -4.24 7.82 -26.27
N VAL A 397 -5.34 8.58 -26.30
CA VAL A 397 -5.41 9.96 -25.82
C VAL A 397 -6.19 10.04 -24.50
N GLU A 398 -5.54 10.57 -23.45
CA GLU A 398 -6.20 10.88 -22.18
C GLU A 398 -6.55 12.37 -22.09
N ALA A 399 -7.84 12.69 -21.93
CA ALA A 399 -8.28 13.99 -21.46
C ALA A 399 -8.36 13.98 -19.92
N PHE A 400 -7.35 14.54 -19.25
CA PHE A 400 -7.21 14.52 -17.79
C PHE A 400 -8.15 15.54 -17.09
N GLY A 401 -9.46 15.27 -17.19
CA GLY A 401 -10.55 16.10 -16.68
C GLY A 401 -11.86 15.30 -16.59
N PRO A 402 -13.04 15.93 -16.57
CA PRO A 402 -14.31 15.23 -16.36
C PRO A 402 -14.83 14.62 -17.67
N VAL A 403 -14.03 13.73 -18.28
CA VAL A 403 -14.26 13.17 -19.62
C VAL A 403 -14.22 11.64 -19.58
N THR A 404 -15.19 10.99 -20.22
CA THR A 404 -15.16 9.54 -20.52
C THR A 404 -15.70 9.26 -21.92
N THR A 405 -15.22 8.18 -22.53
CA THR A 405 -15.70 7.67 -23.82
C THR A 405 -16.47 6.37 -23.62
N LEU A 406 -17.73 6.35 -24.04
CA LEU A 406 -18.58 5.17 -24.09
C LEU A 406 -18.19 4.31 -25.31
N MET A 407 -18.05 3.00 -25.09
CA MET A 407 -17.52 2.04 -26.05
C MET A 407 -18.41 0.78 -26.07
N PRO A 408 -19.07 0.46 -27.20
CA PRO A 408 -19.82 -0.79 -27.34
C PRO A 408 -18.90 -2.00 -27.51
N TYR A 409 -19.34 -3.15 -27.00
CA TYR A 409 -18.80 -4.47 -27.34
C TYR A 409 -19.92 -5.44 -27.72
N GLY A 410 -19.62 -6.47 -28.51
CA GLY A 410 -20.51 -7.56 -28.90
C GLY A 410 -20.56 -8.69 -27.88
N ASP A 411 -19.40 -9.24 -27.49
CA ASP A 411 -19.28 -10.26 -26.45
C ASP A 411 -18.31 -9.87 -25.32
N PHE A 412 -18.36 -10.61 -24.21
CA PHE A 412 -17.59 -10.24 -23.02
C PHE A 412 -16.08 -10.34 -23.22
N ASP A 413 -15.59 -11.25 -24.08
CA ASP A 413 -14.17 -11.36 -24.37
C ASP A 413 -13.68 -10.17 -25.20
N GLU A 414 -14.50 -9.66 -26.11
CA GLU A 414 -14.25 -8.38 -26.78
C GLU A 414 -14.14 -7.22 -25.78
N ALA A 415 -15.02 -7.16 -24.76
CA ALA A 415 -14.95 -6.15 -23.71
C ALA A 415 -13.62 -6.21 -22.95
N LEU A 416 -13.17 -7.42 -22.60
CA LEU A 416 -11.88 -7.66 -21.94
C LEU A 416 -10.71 -7.27 -22.85
N HIS A 417 -10.79 -7.58 -24.15
CA HIS A 417 -9.79 -7.17 -25.13
C HIS A 417 -9.69 -5.64 -25.24
N LEU A 418 -10.82 -4.94 -25.39
CA LEU A 418 -10.87 -3.47 -25.43
C LEU A 418 -10.23 -2.84 -24.19
N ALA A 419 -10.40 -3.45 -23.00
CA ALA A 419 -9.73 -2.96 -21.80
C ALA A 419 -8.19 -2.99 -21.92
N THR A 420 -7.62 -4.01 -22.56
CA THR A 420 -6.17 -4.14 -22.78
C THR A 420 -5.59 -3.09 -23.74
N LEU A 421 -6.41 -2.54 -24.65
CA LEU A 421 -5.98 -1.53 -25.62
C LEU A 421 -5.55 -0.20 -24.97
N GLY A 422 -5.85 0.03 -23.68
CA GLY A 422 -5.25 1.12 -22.90
C GLY A 422 -3.73 0.97 -22.68
N ARG A 423 -3.17 -0.21 -23.00
CA ARG A 423 -1.75 -0.59 -22.92
C ARG A 423 -1.16 -0.48 -21.51
N GLY A 424 -1.97 -0.85 -20.51
CA GLY A 424 -1.60 -0.83 -19.10
C GLY A 424 -2.19 0.35 -18.36
N SER A 425 -3.07 0.09 -17.39
CA SER A 425 -3.77 1.12 -16.62
C SER A 425 -3.54 0.96 -15.12
N LEU A 426 -3.86 2.01 -14.35
CA LEU A 426 -3.80 1.94 -12.89
C LEU A 426 -4.93 1.06 -12.34
N VAL A 427 -6.15 1.28 -12.83
CA VAL A 427 -7.37 0.70 -12.25
C VAL A 427 -8.36 0.24 -13.32
N GLY A 428 -9.01 -0.88 -13.04
CA GLY A 428 -10.15 -1.40 -13.80
C GLY A 428 -11.39 -1.60 -12.93
N THR A 429 -12.58 -1.45 -13.51
CA THR A 429 -13.83 -1.94 -12.89
C THR A 429 -14.51 -2.97 -13.80
N VAL A 430 -15.03 -4.04 -13.20
CA VAL A 430 -16.02 -4.93 -13.83
C VAL A 430 -17.25 -4.94 -12.93
N CYS A 431 -18.40 -4.54 -13.47
CA CYS A 431 -19.67 -4.59 -12.78
C CYS A 431 -20.50 -5.76 -13.31
N THR A 432 -20.78 -6.74 -12.46
CA THR A 432 -21.47 -7.99 -12.79
C THR A 432 -22.16 -8.52 -11.54
N LYS A 433 -23.25 -9.27 -11.71
CA LYS A 433 -23.90 -10.03 -10.62
C LYS A 433 -23.55 -11.52 -10.68
N THR A 434 -22.68 -11.93 -11.61
CA THR A 434 -22.31 -13.33 -11.85
C THR A 434 -20.84 -13.59 -11.46
N PRO A 435 -20.58 -14.38 -10.39
CA PRO A 435 -19.22 -14.67 -9.94
C PRO A 435 -18.32 -15.32 -11.00
N ALA A 436 -18.88 -16.16 -11.88
CA ALA A 436 -18.12 -16.81 -12.95
C ALA A 436 -17.58 -15.80 -13.99
N LEU A 437 -18.32 -14.73 -14.29
CA LEU A 437 -17.85 -13.67 -15.19
C LEU A 437 -16.71 -12.87 -14.55
N ALA A 438 -16.81 -12.58 -13.24
CA ALA A 438 -15.72 -11.95 -12.51
C ALA A 438 -14.46 -12.84 -12.49
N ALA A 439 -14.61 -14.14 -12.21
CA ALA A 439 -13.51 -15.10 -12.21
C ALA A 439 -12.84 -15.26 -13.58
N HIS A 440 -13.61 -15.14 -14.66
CA HIS A 440 -13.10 -15.12 -16.04
C HIS A 440 -12.38 -13.82 -16.39
N ALA A 441 -12.92 -12.67 -15.95
CA ALA A 441 -12.36 -11.35 -16.26
C ALA A 441 -11.02 -11.09 -15.57
N VAL A 442 -10.87 -11.49 -14.30
CA VAL A 442 -9.72 -11.12 -13.46
C VAL A 442 -8.37 -11.54 -14.03
N PRO A 443 -8.13 -12.80 -14.48
CA PRO A 443 -6.85 -13.21 -15.05
C PRO A 443 -6.42 -12.37 -16.27
N THR A 444 -7.37 -12.00 -17.14
CA THR A 444 -7.09 -11.18 -18.32
C THR A 444 -6.85 -9.72 -17.94
N PHE A 445 -7.67 -9.14 -17.05
CA PHE A 445 -7.55 -7.74 -16.65
C PHE A 445 -6.30 -7.46 -15.83
N ALA A 446 -6.01 -8.31 -14.84
CA ALA A 446 -4.98 -8.07 -13.83
C ALA A 446 -3.57 -8.04 -14.43
N ALA A 447 -3.36 -8.68 -15.59
CA ALA A 447 -2.11 -8.56 -16.34
C ALA A 447 -1.86 -7.13 -16.88
N TRP A 448 -2.92 -6.35 -17.07
CA TRP A 448 -2.88 -5.00 -17.64
C TRP A 448 -3.27 -3.89 -16.65
N HIS A 449 -3.74 -4.24 -15.45
CA HIS A 449 -4.23 -3.27 -14.46
C HIS A 449 -3.63 -3.58 -13.10
N GLY A 450 -3.09 -2.57 -12.42
CA GLY A 450 -2.51 -2.82 -11.09
C GLY A 450 -3.53 -2.94 -9.96
N ARG A 451 -4.77 -2.48 -10.18
CA ARG A 451 -5.91 -2.72 -9.28
C ARG A 451 -7.19 -2.98 -10.06
N MET A 452 -8.06 -3.82 -9.50
CA MET A 452 -9.39 -4.10 -10.03
C MET A 452 -10.45 -3.92 -8.95
N LEU A 453 -11.58 -3.32 -9.34
CA LEU A 453 -12.82 -3.32 -8.58
C LEU A 453 -13.81 -4.27 -9.28
N VAL A 454 -14.23 -5.32 -8.59
CA VAL A 454 -15.40 -6.12 -8.98
C VAL A 454 -16.59 -5.54 -8.22
N LEU A 455 -17.54 -4.97 -8.94
CA LEU A 455 -18.66 -4.22 -8.37
C LEU A 455 -19.97 -4.97 -8.55
N ASP A 456 -20.63 -5.28 -7.45
CA ASP A 456 -21.99 -5.80 -7.38
C ASP A 456 -22.76 -5.10 -6.23
N ARG A 457 -24.01 -5.51 -6.02
CA ARG A 457 -24.85 -4.99 -4.93
C ARG A 457 -24.31 -5.25 -3.52
N GLU A 458 -23.57 -6.34 -3.31
CA GLU A 458 -23.03 -6.70 -1.99
C GLU A 458 -21.82 -5.83 -1.66
N ALA A 459 -20.86 -5.74 -2.57
CA ALA A 459 -19.67 -4.90 -2.44
C ALA A 459 -20.03 -3.42 -2.31
N ALA A 460 -21.09 -2.96 -3.00
CA ALA A 460 -21.51 -1.56 -3.01
C ALA A 460 -21.86 -0.98 -1.63
N LEU A 461 -22.20 -1.81 -0.63
CA LEU A 461 -22.57 -1.37 0.71
C LEU A 461 -21.41 -0.70 1.45
N GLU A 462 -20.18 -1.17 1.22
CA GLU A 462 -18.96 -0.68 1.89
C GLU A 462 -17.86 -0.29 0.88
N ASN A 463 -18.20 -0.22 -0.41
CA ASN A 463 -17.25 0.10 -1.48
C ASN A 463 -16.59 1.47 -1.26
N THR A 464 -15.26 1.48 -1.20
CA THR A 464 -14.43 2.69 -1.11
C THR A 464 -14.30 3.45 -2.43
N GLY A 465 -14.77 2.84 -3.52
CA GLY A 465 -14.83 3.40 -4.87
C GLY A 465 -13.64 3.04 -5.75
N HIS A 466 -13.84 3.18 -7.06
CA HIS A 466 -12.84 2.96 -8.08
C HIS A 466 -11.64 3.88 -7.88
N GLY A 467 -11.84 5.18 -7.60
CA GLY A 467 -10.72 6.11 -7.56
C GLY A 467 -10.17 6.47 -6.18
N SER A 468 -10.27 5.58 -5.19
CA SER A 468 -9.70 5.78 -3.85
C SER A 468 -8.57 4.77 -3.63
N PRO A 469 -7.29 5.11 -3.89
CA PRO A 469 -6.18 4.21 -3.62
C PRO A 469 -6.03 3.97 -2.11
N LEU A 470 -6.17 2.72 -1.67
CA LEU A 470 -6.06 2.37 -0.25
C LEU A 470 -4.61 2.08 0.12
N PRO A 471 -4.09 2.57 1.27
CA PRO A 471 -2.67 2.40 1.64
C PRO A 471 -2.16 0.96 1.68
N LYS A 472 -3.06 -0.01 1.91
CA LYS A 472 -2.73 -1.44 1.99
C LYS A 472 -2.83 -2.17 0.65
N LEU A 473 -3.43 -1.55 -0.36
CA LEU A 473 -3.56 -2.10 -1.71
C LEU A 473 -2.56 -1.42 -2.63
N LYS A 474 -2.08 -2.15 -3.63
CA LYS A 474 -1.15 -1.62 -4.63
C LYS A 474 -1.81 -0.44 -5.38
N HIS A 475 -1.03 0.61 -5.57
CA HIS A 475 -1.31 1.71 -6.50
C HIS A 475 -0.18 1.77 -7.53
N GLY A 476 -0.49 1.91 -8.80
CA GLY A 476 0.49 1.69 -9.89
C GLY A 476 -0.01 0.65 -10.89
N GLY A 477 0.64 0.52 -12.04
CA GLY A 477 0.17 -0.33 -13.13
C GLY A 477 1.23 -0.52 -14.22
N PRO A 478 1.12 -1.58 -15.04
CA PRO A 478 2.10 -1.86 -16.10
C PRO A 478 1.99 -0.85 -17.25
N GLY A 479 2.96 -0.91 -18.17
CA GLY A 479 2.88 -0.22 -19.47
C GLY A 479 2.72 1.29 -19.34
N ARG A 480 1.66 1.84 -19.95
CA ARG A 480 1.39 3.30 -19.97
C ARG A 480 1.34 3.90 -18.57
N ALA A 481 0.75 3.21 -17.60
CA ALA A 481 0.64 3.67 -16.22
C ALA A 481 1.99 3.85 -15.50
N GLY A 482 3.11 3.49 -16.14
CA GLY A 482 4.48 3.79 -15.70
C GLY A 482 5.30 2.57 -15.30
N GLY A 483 4.65 1.43 -15.04
CA GLY A 483 5.28 0.18 -14.62
C GLY A 483 5.66 0.14 -13.13
N GLY A 484 5.48 1.26 -12.42
CA GLY A 484 5.79 1.39 -11.01
C GLY A 484 4.73 0.79 -10.08
N GLU A 485 5.12 0.66 -8.81
CA GLU A 485 4.25 0.27 -7.71
C GLU A 485 4.47 1.19 -6.50
N GLU A 486 3.37 1.63 -5.91
CA GLU A 486 3.27 2.47 -4.72
C GLU A 486 2.21 1.85 -3.80
N LEU A 487 2.14 2.34 -2.56
CA LEU A 487 1.27 1.77 -1.52
C LEU A 487 1.47 0.26 -1.33
N GLY A 488 0.39 -0.54 -1.28
CA GLY A 488 0.48 -2.00 -1.12
C GLY A 488 0.99 -2.44 0.25
N GLY A 489 0.84 -1.60 1.27
CA GLY A 489 1.28 -1.83 2.65
C GLY A 489 2.80 -1.95 2.75
N LEU A 490 3.29 -3.08 3.26
CA LEU A 490 4.73 -3.34 3.37
C LEU A 490 5.46 -3.37 2.02
N ARG A 491 4.76 -3.57 0.90
CA ARG A 491 5.38 -3.55 -0.44
C ARG A 491 6.08 -2.22 -0.71
N ALA A 492 5.41 -1.08 -0.46
CA ALA A 492 6.03 0.24 -0.64
C ALA A 492 7.28 0.45 0.23
N VAL A 493 7.24 0.00 1.50
CA VAL A 493 8.40 0.14 2.40
C VAL A 493 9.61 -0.58 1.81
N LYS A 494 9.40 -1.76 1.21
CA LYS A 494 10.48 -2.57 0.62
C LYS A 494 11.18 -1.90 -0.57
N HIS A 495 10.54 -0.97 -1.29
CA HIS A 495 11.22 -0.23 -2.37
C HIS A 495 12.38 0.65 -1.85
N TYR A 496 12.28 1.07 -0.59
CA TYR A 496 13.28 1.90 0.08
C TYR A 496 14.24 1.08 0.96
N LEU A 497 14.10 -0.25 0.95
CA LEU A 497 15.02 -1.18 1.58
C LEU A 497 15.88 -1.87 0.51
N GLN A 498 17.08 -2.30 0.91
CA GLN A 498 17.95 -3.13 0.11
C GLN A 498 17.78 -4.59 0.52
N ARG A 499 17.38 -5.43 -0.43
CA ARG A 499 17.37 -6.88 -0.25
C ARG A 499 18.79 -7.43 -0.35
N CYS A 500 19.17 -8.28 0.58
CA CYS A 500 20.45 -8.99 0.58
C CYS A 500 20.21 -10.45 0.95
N ALA A 501 20.75 -11.37 0.15
CA ALA A 501 20.84 -12.77 0.54
C ALA A 501 22.05 -12.95 1.46
N VAL A 502 21.81 -13.36 2.71
CA VAL A 502 22.84 -13.63 3.70
C VAL A 502 22.95 -15.14 3.87
N GLN A 503 24.17 -15.65 3.86
CA GLN A 503 24.46 -17.07 4.02
C GLN A 503 25.39 -17.27 5.20
N GLY A 504 25.23 -18.39 5.91
CA GLY A 504 26.04 -18.68 7.07
C GLY A 504 25.52 -19.87 7.87
N SER A 505 26.10 -20.09 9.04
CA SER A 505 25.55 -21.04 9.99
C SER A 505 24.21 -20.54 10.54
N PRO A 506 23.31 -21.45 10.97
CA PRO A 506 22.07 -21.04 11.61
C PRO A 506 22.28 -20.05 12.77
N THR A 507 23.32 -20.26 13.59
CA THR A 507 23.68 -19.34 14.69
C THR A 507 23.99 -17.92 14.18
N MET A 508 24.79 -17.79 13.12
CA MET A 508 25.15 -16.48 12.59
C MET A 508 23.95 -15.80 11.94
N ILE A 509 23.13 -16.54 11.18
CA ILE A 509 21.90 -15.99 10.62
C ILE A 509 20.94 -15.56 11.73
N SER A 510 20.85 -16.29 12.84
CA SER A 510 20.06 -15.84 13.99
C SER A 510 20.49 -14.52 14.58
N ALA A 511 21.80 -14.31 14.71
CA ALA A 511 22.34 -13.03 15.18
C ALA A 511 22.03 -11.89 14.19
N VAL A 512 22.09 -12.16 12.88
CA VAL A 512 21.80 -11.16 11.83
C VAL A 512 20.32 -10.80 11.78
N THR A 513 19.42 -11.79 11.80
CA THR A 513 17.98 -11.56 11.65
C THR A 513 17.29 -11.16 12.96
N GLY A 514 17.93 -11.42 14.11
CA GLY A 514 17.27 -11.32 15.42
C GLY A 514 16.21 -12.40 15.62
N GLU A 515 16.30 -13.51 14.87
CA GLU A 515 15.34 -14.62 14.94
C GLU A 515 16.06 -15.97 15.01
N TYR A 516 15.67 -16.85 15.93
CA TYR A 516 16.26 -18.18 16.02
C TYR A 516 16.02 -18.98 14.74
N GLN A 517 17.10 -19.53 14.20
CA GLN A 517 17.10 -20.42 13.06
C GLN A 517 17.41 -21.82 13.58
N ARG A 518 16.59 -22.80 13.17
CA ARG A 518 16.73 -24.17 13.65
C ARG A 518 18.12 -24.72 13.34
N GLY A 519 18.72 -25.39 14.33
CA GLY A 519 20.10 -25.87 14.26
C GLY A 519 21.14 -24.83 14.69
N GLY A 520 20.70 -23.63 15.10
CA GLY A 520 21.56 -22.63 15.73
C GLY A 520 21.89 -23.00 17.18
N ALA A 521 22.89 -22.30 17.72
CA ALA A 521 23.20 -22.37 19.14
C ALA A 521 21.99 -21.93 19.97
N VAL A 522 21.80 -22.59 21.10
CA VAL A 522 20.73 -22.30 22.06
C VAL A 522 21.34 -21.95 23.41
N THR A 523 20.60 -21.17 24.19
CA THR A 523 20.93 -20.89 25.59
C THR A 523 19.96 -21.66 26.46
N GLU A 524 20.44 -22.74 27.10
CA GLU A 524 19.61 -23.51 28.04
C GLU A 524 19.26 -22.64 29.25
N SER A 525 17.98 -22.57 29.59
CA SER A 525 17.51 -21.75 30.71
C SER A 525 17.36 -22.59 31.98
N GLU A 526 18.06 -22.20 33.06
CA GLU A 526 17.91 -22.80 34.39
C GLU A 526 16.50 -22.64 34.95
N VAL A 527 15.88 -21.49 34.67
CA VAL A 527 14.48 -21.19 34.98
C VAL A 527 13.62 -21.48 33.76
N HIS A 528 12.50 -22.17 33.95
CA HIS A 528 11.56 -22.47 32.86
C HIS A 528 11.22 -21.18 32.06
N PRO A 529 11.39 -21.14 30.73
CA PRO A 529 11.25 -19.90 29.95
C PRO A 529 9.88 -19.19 30.11
N PHE A 530 8.78 -19.94 30.26
CA PHE A 530 7.45 -19.37 30.55
C PHE A 530 7.29 -18.69 31.92
N ARG A 531 8.28 -18.78 32.80
CA ARG A 531 8.29 -18.06 34.09
C ARG A 531 9.02 -16.71 34.02
N ARG A 532 9.54 -16.35 32.84
CA ARG A 532 10.27 -15.10 32.61
C ARG A 532 9.35 -14.03 32.03
N TYR A 533 9.59 -12.77 32.42
CA TYR A 533 8.92 -11.62 31.81
C TYR A 533 9.48 -11.37 30.41
N PHE A 534 8.76 -10.57 29.61
CA PHE A 534 9.13 -10.30 28.23
C PHE A 534 10.56 -9.79 28.07
N GLU A 535 11.05 -8.94 28.98
CA GLU A 535 12.40 -8.38 28.97
C GLU A 535 13.48 -9.45 29.17
N ASP A 536 13.20 -10.46 29.99
CA ASP A 536 14.15 -11.48 30.42
C ASP A 536 14.30 -12.66 29.44
N VAL A 537 13.44 -12.72 28.42
CA VAL A 537 13.53 -13.73 27.37
C VAL A 537 14.44 -13.21 26.26
N GLU A 538 15.44 -14.00 25.92
CA GLU A 538 16.36 -13.75 24.81
C GLU A 538 16.06 -14.70 23.66
N VAL A 539 16.24 -14.24 22.42
CA VAL A 539 16.13 -15.10 21.24
C VAL A 539 17.20 -16.20 21.33
N GLY A 540 16.80 -17.45 21.12
CA GLY A 540 17.65 -18.63 21.31
C GLY A 540 17.57 -19.26 22.70
N MET A 541 16.89 -18.61 23.67
CA MET A 541 16.60 -19.22 24.98
C MET A 541 15.77 -20.48 24.79
N SER A 542 16.22 -21.61 25.36
CA SER A 542 15.64 -22.92 25.09
C SER A 542 15.32 -23.71 26.36
N LEU A 543 14.33 -24.59 26.23
CA LEU A 543 13.97 -25.63 27.17
C LEU A 543 13.91 -26.96 26.42
N LEU A 544 14.76 -27.90 26.81
CA LEU A 544 14.59 -29.30 26.47
C LEU A 544 13.72 -29.98 27.55
N THR A 545 12.55 -30.47 27.17
CA THR A 545 11.61 -31.05 28.13
C THR A 545 12.07 -32.42 28.63
N HIS A 546 11.41 -32.93 29.68
CA HIS A 546 11.43 -34.36 29.96
C HIS A 546 10.72 -35.16 28.84
N ARG A 547 10.84 -36.48 28.90
CA ARG A 547 10.34 -37.42 27.86
C ARG A 547 8.97 -37.99 28.23
N ARG A 548 8.16 -38.31 27.22
CA ARG A 548 6.90 -39.07 27.37
C ARG A 548 6.82 -40.19 26.34
N THR A 549 6.61 -41.41 26.79
CA THR A 549 6.33 -42.56 25.92
C THR A 549 4.86 -42.59 25.55
N VAL A 550 4.57 -42.72 24.25
CA VAL A 550 3.21 -42.77 23.71
C VAL A 550 2.75 -44.21 23.68
N GLY A 551 1.72 -44.53 24.45
CA GLY A 551 1.11 -45.86 24.50
C GLY A 551 -0.16 -45.97 23.65
N GLU A 552 -0.67 -47.19 23.49
CA GLU A 552 -1.99 -47.41 22.87
C GLU A 552 -3.11 -46.73 23.67
N ALA A 553 -3.01 -46.74 25.00
CA ALA A 553 -3.97 -46.09 25.89
C ALA A 553 -4.06 -44.57 25.62
N ASP A 554 -2.95 -43.91 25.27
CA ASP A 554 -2.96 -42.50 24.91
C ASP A 554 -3.78 -42.25 23.64
N ILE A 555 -3.62 -43.11 22.62
CA ILE A 555 -4.34 -43.01 21.34
C ILE A 555 -5.83 -43.23 21.58
N VAL A 556 -6.18 -44.27 22.33
CA VAL A 556 -7.59 -44.58 22.64
C VAL A 556 -8.22 -43.47 23.47
N ALA A 557 -7.54 -43.00 24.51
CA ALA A 557 -8.04 -41.93 25.37
C ALA A 557 -8.18 -40.61 24.61
N PHE A 558 -7.21 -40.23 23.78
CA PHE A 558 -7.29 -39.02 22.99
C PHE A 558 -8.38 -39.10 21.92
N GLY A 559 -8.54 -40.23 21.24
CA GLY A 559 -9.66 -40.41 20.30
C GLY A 559 -11.01 -40.39 21.01
N GLY A 560 -11.11 -40.96 22.21
CA GLY A 560 -12.32 -40.84 23.04
C GLY A 560 -12.62 -39.42 23.49
N LEU A 561 -11.59 -38.64 23.85
CA LEU A 561 -11.74 -37.25 24.28
C LEU A 561 -12.04 -36.30 23.12
N SER A 562 -11.32 -36.45 22.00
CA SER A 562 -11.43 -35.56 20.84
C SER A 562 -12.55 -35.95 19.87
N GLY A 563 -13.03 -37.20 19.96
CA GLY A 563 -13.95 -37.79 18.97
C GLY A 563 -13.26 -38.25 17.69
N ASP A 564 -11.93 -38.10 17.57
CA ASP A 564 -11.19 -38.52 16.38
C ASP A 564 -10.87 -40.02 16.43
N TYR A 565 -11.77 -40.81 15.84
CA TYR A 565 -11.62 -42.26 15.66
C TYR A 565 -11.08 -42.63 14.28
N PHE A 566 -10.30 -41.74 13.63
CA PHE A 566 -9.76 -42.00 12.30
C PHE A 566 -8.99 -43.33 12.23
N TYR A 567 -9.19 -44.07 11.13
CA TYR A 567 -8.77 -45.47 11.01
C TYR A 567 -7.26 -45.68 11.23
N MET A 568 -6.42 -44.69 10.90
CA MET A 568 -4.96 -44.75 11.13
C MET A 568 -4.58 -44.85 12.62
N HIS A 569 -5.50 -44.52 13.52
CA HIS A 569 -5.29 -44.53 14.97
C HIS A 569 -6.02 -45.70 15.64
N PHE A 570 -7.13 -46.19 15.06
CA PHE A 570 -8.03 -47.15 15.71
C PHE A 570 -8.16 -48.51 15.01
N ASP A 571 -7.97 -48.58 13.70
CA ASP A 571 -8.18 -49.81 12.92
C ASP A 571 -6.83 -50.45 12.58
N GLU A 572 -6.52 -51.55 13.25
CA GLU A 572 -5.28 -52.31 13.04
C GLU A 572 -5.20 -52.94 11.64
N VAL A 573 -6.32 -53.35 11.06
CA VAL A 573 -6.35 -53.98 9.73
C VAL A 573 -6.12 -52.93 8.66
N ALA A 574 -6.84 -51.81 8.73
CA ALA A 574 -6.67 -50.72 7.78
C ALA A 574 -5.29 -50.05 7.90
N ALA A 575 -4.76 -49.88 9.11
CA ALA A 575 -3.46 -49.26 9.32
C ALA A 575 -2.30 -50.12 8.77
N LYS A 576 -2.41 -51.45 8.78
CA LYS A 576 -1.43 -52.35 8.13
C LYS A 576 -1.36 -52.19 6.62
N ALA A 577 -2.48 -51.86 5.98
CA ALA A 577 -2.54 -51.58 4.55
C ALA A 577 -2.08 -50.15 4.20
N SER A 578 -1.85 -49.30 5.21
CA SER A 578 -1.38 -47.93 5.00
C SER A 578 0.13 -47.85 4.74
N PRO A 579 0.64 -46.72 4.23
CA PRO A 579 2.08 -46.46 4.11
C PRO A 579 2.86 -46.54 5.44
N PHE A 580 2.18 -46.47 6.60
CA PHE A 580 2.81 -46.56 7.91
C PHE A 580 2.93 -48.00 8.42
N GLY A 581 2.17 -48.94 7.85
CA GLY A 581 2.18 -50.37 8.20
C GLY A 581 1.67 -50.73 9.60
N LYS A 582 1.26 -49.75 10.41
CA LYS A 582 0.74 -49.91 11.77
C LYS A 582 -0.05 -48.67 12.20
N ARG A 583 -0.82 -48.79 13.29
CA ARG A 583 -1.46 -47.65 13.92
C ARG A 583 -0.42 -46.66 14.45
N ILE A 584 -0.71 -45.39 14.28
CA ILE A 584 0.13 -44.27 14.74
C ILE A 584 -0.69 -43.38 15.68
N ALA A 585 -0.03 -42.57 16.49
CA ALA A 585 -0.71 -41.60 17.35
C ALA A 585 -1.30 -40.45 16.55
N HIS A 586 -2.36 -39.82 17.07
CA HIS A 586 -2.92 -38.60 16.49
C HIS A 586 -1.86 -37.50 16.46
N GLY A 587 -1.75 -36.79 15.34
CA GLY A 587 -0.89 -35.61 15.28
C GLY A 587 -1.27 -34.57 16.35
N TYR A 588 -2.57 -34.33 16.54
CA TYR A 588 -3.06 -33.41 17.58
C TYR A 588 -2.82 -33.93 19.00
N PHE A 589 -2.75 -35.24 19.21
CA PHE A 589 -2.29 -35.78 20.48
C PHE A 589 -0.81 -35.44 20.69
N VAL A 590 0.06 -35.65 19.69
CA VAL A 590 1.49 -35.31 19.79
C VAL A 590 1.69 -33.83 20.10
N LEU A 591 0.92 -32.95 19.45
CA LEU A 591 0.88 -31.50 19.74
C LEU A 591 0.45 -31.22 21.19
N SER A 592 -0.65 -31.83 21.64
CA SER A 592 -1.20 -31.65 22.99
C SER A 592 -0.25 -32.18 24.07
N ALA A 593 0.34 -33.34 23.82
CA ALA A 593 1.33 -33.95 24.68
C ALA A 593 2.59 -33.09 24.79
N ALA A 594 3.08 -32.54 23.66
CA ALA A 594 4.20 -31.61 23.67
C ALA A 594 3.88 -30.34 24.47
N ALA A 595 2.69 -29.74 24.31
CA ALA A 595 2.26 -28.63 25.14
C ALA A 595 2.24 -28.99 26.64
N GLY A 596 1.74 -30.17 26.99
CA GLY A 596 1.81 -30.68 28.36
C GLY A 596 3.24 -30.86 28.89
N LEU A 597 4.25 -31.00 28.02
CA LEU A 597 5.66 -31.12 28.41
C LEU A 597 6.35 -29.77 28.64
N PHE A 598 6.03 -28.73 27.86
CA PHE A 598 6.74 -27.44 27.90
C PHE A 598 5.95 -26.28 28.52
N VAL A 599 4.66 -26.43 28.82
CA VAL A 599 3.87 -25.37 29.45
C VAL A 599 4.09 -25.42 30.96
N SER A 600 4.49 -24.29 31.57
CA SER A 600 4.51 -24.16 33.03
C SER A 600 3.08 -24.00 33.56
N PRO A 601 2.61 -24.87 34.49
CA PRO A 601 1.22 -24.83 34.96
C PRO A 601 0.95 -23.74 36.02
N ALA A 602 1.98 -23.25 36.70
CA ALA A 602 1.83 -22.21 37.72
C ALA A 602 1.56 -20.83 37.09
N PRO A 603 0.78 -19.95 37.75
CA PRO A 603 0.63 -18.56 37.32
C PRO A 603 1.98 -17.88 37.12
N GLY A 604 2.09 -17.07 36.08
CA GLY A 604 3.35 -16.43 35.71
C GLY A 604 3.18 -15.37 34.61
N PRO A 605 4.28 -14.91 34.01
CA PRO A 605 4.25 -13.81 33.05
C PRO A 605 3.58 -14.15 31.71
N VAL A 606 3.47 -15.43 31.35
CA VAL A 606 2.73 -15.84 30.14
C VAL A 606 1.23 -15.67 30.40
N LEU A 607 0.62 -14.71 29.71
CA LEU A 607 -0.79 -14.33 29.86
C LEU A 607 -1.71 -15.21 29.03
N ALA A 608 -1.31 -15.52 27.79
CA ALA A 608 -2.09 -16.36 26.89
C ALA A 608 -1.18 -17.03 25.85
N ASN A 609 -1.41 -18.32 25.61
CA ASN A 609 -0.93 -18.99 24.40
C ASN A 609 -2.07 -18.98 23.38
N TYR A 610 -2.03 -18.05 22.43
CA TYR A 610 -3.20 -17.70 21.61
C TYR A 610 -3.04 -18.03 20.13
N GLY A 611 -1.84 -18.42 19.68
CA GLY A 611 -1.57 -18.63 18.27
C GLY A 611 -0.66 -19.82 18.03
N LEU A 612 -0.87 -20.48 16.89
CA LEU A 612 -0.04 -21.56 16.39
C LEU A 612 0.17 -21.35 14.90
N GLU A 613 1.43 -21.35 14.47
CA GLU A 613 1.85 -21.10 13.10
C GLU A 613 2.63 -22.31 12.56
N ASN A 614 2.54 -22.53 11.25
CA ASN A 614 3.42 -23.43 10.50
C ASN A 614 3.53 -24.88 11.01
N LEU A 615 2.45 -25.44 11.58
CA LEU A 615 2.43 -26.83 12.04
C LEU A 615 2.61 -27.81 10.90
N ARG A 616 3.58 -28.71 11.07
CA ARG A 616 3.86 -29.86 10.21
C ARG A 616 4.11 -31.09 11.06
N PHE A 617 3.42 -32.18 10.72
CA PHE A 617 3.76 -33.53 11.18
C PHE A 617 4.69 -34.15 10.14
N VAL A 618 5.89 -34.53 10.56
CA VAL A 618 7.00 -34.92 9.67
C VAL A 618 7.20 -36.43 9.71
N THR A 619 7.51 -36.97 10.89
CA THR A 619 7.64 -38.41 11.12
C THR A 619 6.50 -38.89 12.02
N PRO A 620 5.80 -39.99 11.66
CA PRO A 620 4.74 -40.54 12.50
C PRO A 620 5.28 -41.01 13.84
N VAL A 621 4.49 -40.83 14.90
CA VAL A 621 4.78 -41.37 16.24
C VAL A 621 4.00 -42.64 16.40
N ALA A 622 4.69 -43.77 16.56
CA ALA A 622 4.04 -45.07 16.74
C ALA A 622 3.75 -45.35 18.22
N ILE A 623 2.90 -46.35 18.48
CA ILE A 623 2.76 -46.94 19.82
C ILE A 623 4.14 -47.44 20.28
N GLY A 624 4.55 -47.03 21.49
CA GLY A 624 5.83 -47.31 22.10
C GLY A 624 6.94 -46.29 21.79
N ASP A 625 6.73 -45.35 20.85
CA ASP A 625 7.71 -44.28 20.62
C ASP A 625 7.72 -43.30 21.80
N THR A 626 8.91 -42.78 22.11
CA THR A 626 9.09 -41.77 23.16
C THR A 626 9.34 -40.43 22.52
N ILE A 627 8.52 -39.43 22.86
CA ILE A 627 8.64 -38.06 22.36
C ILE A 627 9.30 -37.14 23.40
N GLN A 628 9.99 -36.13 22.91
CA GLN A 628 10.59 -35.04 23.68
C GLN A 628 10.41 -33.74 22.89
N ALA A 629 10.07 -32.66 23.57
CA ALA A 629 9.93 -31.36 22.94
C ALA A 629 11.14 -30.47 23.27
N ARG A 630 11.58 -29.69 22.30
CA ARG A 630 12.46 -28.53 22.50
C ARG A 630 11.67 -27.27 22.17
N LEU A 631 11.53 -26.40 23.16
CA LEU A 631 10.88 -25.09 23.06
C LEU A 631 11.97 -24.02 23.03
N THR A 632 12.07 -23.22 21.97
CA THR A 632 13.11 -22.18 21.85
C THR A 632 12.49 -20.84 21.49
N ALA A 633 12.84 -19.77 22.22
CA ALA A 633 12.39 -18.42 21.93
C ALA A 633 12.90 -18.00 20.55
N LYS A 634 11.98 -17.87 19.59
CA LYS A 634 12.32 -17.64 18.19
C LYS A 634 12.40 -16.17 17.84
N ARG A 635 11.40 -15.40 18.22
CA ARG A 635 11.33 -13.96 17.94
C ARG A 635 10.55 -13.24 19.02
N LYS A 636 10.85 -11.95 19.21
CA LYS A 636 10.14 -11.06 20.11
C LYS A 636 9.46 -9.97 19.30
N ILE A 637 8.17 -9.77 19.54
CA ILE A 637 7.39 -8.69 18.96
C ILE A 637 6.95 -7.80 20.11
N ASP A 638 7.61 -6.65 20.22
CA ASP A 638 7.22 -5.62 21.16
C ASP A 638 5.86 -5.04 20.73
N ARG A 639 4.89 -5.02 21.65
CA ARG A 639 3.62 -4.31 21.44
C ARG A 639 3.66 -2.96 22.16
N PRO A 640 3.22 -1.89 21.49
CA PRO A 640 3.06 -0.60 22.15
C PRO A 640 2.03 -0.72 23.28
N PRO A 641 2.23 0.00 24.40
CA PRO A 641 1.27 0.02 25.49
C PRO A 641 -0.09 0.55 25.00
N ARG A 642 -1.17 0.06 25.62
CA ARG A 642 -2.52 0.57 25.42
C ARG A 642 -3.06 1.01 26.78
N ASP A 643 -3.83 2.09 26.79
CA ASP A 643 -4.33 2.69 28.04
C ASP A 643 -5.24 1.74 28.82
N ASP A 644 -5.85 0.76 28.15
CA ASP A 644 -6.78 -0.22 28.72
C ASP A 644 -6.13 -1.53 29.17
N GLN A 645 -4.82 -1.74 28.96
CA GLN A 645 -4.17 -3.04 29.15
C GLN A 645 -2.77 -2.92 29.77
N PRO A 646 -2.37 -3.87 30.65
CA PRO A 646 -1.00 -3.95 31.13
C PRO A 646 0.01 -4.06 29.97
N ALA A 647 1.20 -3.49 30.19
CA ALA A 647 2.28 -3.57 29.22
C ALA A 647 2.62 -5.05 28.93
N GLN A 648 2.64 -5.40 27.64
CA GLN A 648 2.81 -6.77 27.19
C GLN A 648 3.51 -6.83 25.83
N GLY A 649 4.09 -7.98 25.50
CA GLY A 649 4.69 -8.28 24.20
C GLY A 649 4.31 -9.68 23.75
N VAL A 650 4.68 -10.03 22.52
CA VAL A 650 4.48 -11.40 21.98
C VAL A 650 5.82 -12.08 21.81
N ILE A 651 5.93 -13.31 22.28
CA ILE A 651 7.07 -14.19 22.02
C ILE A 651 6.58 -15.32 21.12
N GLY A 652 7.19 -15.41 19.94
CA GLY A 652 7.08 -16.56 19.06
C GLY A 652 8.09 -17.61 19.48
N TRP A 653 7.65 -18.85 19.71
CA TRP A 653 8.53 -19.95 20.12
C TRP A 653 8.58 -21.01 19.04
N ASP A 654 9.79 -21.40 18.64
CA ASP A 654 10.02 -22.59 17.81
C ASP A 654 9.85 -23.84 18.68
N VAL A 655 8.97 -24.74 18.25
CA VAL A 655 8.78 -26.04 18.89
C VAL A 655 9.19 -27.15 17.93
N ALA A 656 10.12 -27.99 18.39
CA ALA A 656 10.55 -29.19 17.70
C ALA A 656 10.28 -30.40 18.62
N VAL A 657 9.41 -31.32 18.17
CA VAL A 657 9.15 -32.58 18.86
C VAL A 657 9.94 -33.67 18.17
N THR A 658 10.83 -34.33 18.89
CA THR A 658 11.65 -35.44 18.38
C THR A 658 11.34 -36.73 19.10
N ASN A 659 11.56 -37.87 18.44
CA ASN A 659 11.46 -39.18 19.08
C ASN A 659 12.81 -39.66 19.67
N GLN A 660 12.83 -40.87 20.22
CA GLN A 660 14.02 -41.50 20.79
C GLN A 660 15.16 -41.76 19.79
N ARG A 661 14.89 -41.70 18.48
CA ARG A 661 15.88 -41.83 17.40
C ARG A 661 16.44 -40.47 16.96
N GLY A 662 15.99 -39.37 17.56
CA GLY A 662 16.35 -38.02 17.16
C GLY A 662 15.63 -37.52 15.89
N GLU A 663 14.64 -38.26 15.39
CA GLU A 663 13.86 -37.87 14.22
C GLU A 663 12.82 -36.81 14.61
N LEU A 664 12.64 -35.80 13.76
CA LEU A 664 11.63 -34.76 13.96
C LEU A 664 10.24 -35.31 13.67
N CYS A 665 9.40 -35.40 14.70
CA CYS A 665 8.01 -35.86 14.60
C CYS A 665 7.05 -34.72 14.26
N ALA A 666 7.18 -33.59 14.95
CA ALA A 666 6.34 -32.40 14.72
C ALA A 666 7.15 -31.12 14.85
N SER A 667 6.81 -30.13 14.02
CA SER A 667 7.43 -28.81 14.02
C SER A 667 6.36 -27.74 13.86
N TYR A 668 6.42 -26.72 14.72
CA TYR A 668 5.47 -25.61 14.69
C TYR A 668 6.05 -24.41 15.46
N GLU A 669 5.38 -23.28 15.34
CA GLU A 669 5.63 -22.10 16.14
C GLU A 669 4.40 -21.79 17.00
N ILE A 670 4.60 -21.40 18.26
CA ILE A 670 3.51 -20.92 19.13
C ILE A 670 3.69 -19.44 19.44
N LEU A 671 2.58 -18.71 19.50
CA LEU A 671 2.56 -17.29 19.85
C LEU A 671 2.01 -17.11 21.26
N THR A 672 2.85 -16.59 22.13
CA THR A 672 2.50 -16.33 23.52
C THR A 672 2.49 -14.84 23.80
N LEU A 673 1.42 -14.38 24.43
CA LEU A 673 1.33 -13.04 25.00
C LEU A 673 1.99 -13.08 26.38
N VAL A 674 2.98 -12.22 26.60
CA VAL A 674 3.81 -12.23 27.80
C VAL A 674 3.82 -10.84 28.40
N ALA A 675 3.59 -10.76 29.72
CA ALA A 675 3.65 -9.53 30.48
C ALA A 675 5.06 -8.94 30.44
N LYS A 676 5.11 -7.61 30.35
CA LYS A 676 6.32 -6.82 30.58
C LYS A 676 6.43 -6.48 32.06
N ARG A 677 7.64 -6.26 32.56
CA ARG A 677 7.80 -5.62 33.87
C ARG A 677 7.25 -4.18 33.76
N GLY A 678 6.37 -3.83 34.69
CA GLY A 678 5.74 -2.50 34.76
C GLY A 678 6.74 -1.38 34.99
#